data_AF-A0A7S4FSR3-F1
#
_entry.id   AF-A0A7S4FSR3-F1
#
_cell.length_a   1.000
_cell.length_b   1.000
_cell.length_c   1.000
_cell.angle_alpha   90.00
_cell.angle_beta   90.00
_cell.angle_gamma   90.00
#
_symmetry.space_group_name_H-M   'P 1'
#
loop_
_entity.id
_entity.type
_entity.pdbx_description
1 polymer ?
#
loop_
_entity_poly.entity_id
_entity_poly.type
_entity_poly.pdbx_seq_one_letter_code
_entity_poly.pdbx_strand_id
1 'polypeptide(L)'
;GLFFFVHVLLAPMDWWVLLLVPGLVLFDGLTTAIPTGLTTAIPCGAADYFEVQVTPCTDATHTRTIELRRRPTSACTQPFTAEQLQFQTSCECTIDDYWARVEECSPGINRTVFSPFVKRNQCVGGVDLSKLQQTTPSRCPCTYAKDLLSTASPCLNKDSRLLTFFFDDGCEAVPQTPVPNPKQIPCDIRCNSGAYLGINANCDPAVGNVNDCDVTCHKCKAGSFSFAGEVYDDFSGPELPEQFDTDCRAAYVWQDTRCAKWSTRGGALWSGDQQKKDSLESWVQIDVDIANPEDAYLQFDYRVESERTWLSDASGIEWVGDFLQVKVNGEPVRFTADNKTEVAGKMWAFKPSLEIPLPKRKGRATEIQFVYVKDSGDSKFGDAAWIKDIRISGTKPFVHRCELCPAGTYQTAPESNECTPCTENTFSDFPGATRCTPCSAAEWAPKGSERCLTKEACELETDFIPIRTCVNGKESVRYEQVDPHCNPSNPPTDTKDGCTPCPAGLVPHDTASGRRCVACEPGSYAQGGACEPCPGGTFAQPALSYPNFEAFGGTIGTGIYGEAWTTSCHGLCAEAGWGLVPRRVKGEVLTVLNSGQYHGHSFESLLSVNVTLASAGTISFRYGLQSEDTIQLPARAQVTLVKTSSEGDDATVLDYAEQDEEYEDFLEAGNYTFTWSFSVTMKTQRLSLSVWDLRITGVEGGAVVQC
;
A
#
# COMPACT_ATOMS: atom_id res chain seq x y z
N GLY A 1 -22.45 44.90 -25.94
CA GLY A 1 -22.49 45.36 -24.54
C GLY A 1 -21.46 44.58 -23.78
N LEU A 2 -20.49 45.24 -23.18
CA LEU A 2 -19.46 44.60 -22.36
C LEU A 2 -20.06 44.14 -21.03
N PHE A 3 -19.87 42.88 -20.69
CA PHE A 3 -20.09 42.36 -19.34
C PHE A 3 -18.75 42.40 -18.59
N PHE A 4 -18.69 43.10 -17.46
CA PHE A 4 -17.56 43.02 -16.53
C PHE A 4 -17.95 42.08 -15.38
N PHE A 5 -17.20 41.00 -15.21
CA PHE A 5 -17.18 40.22 -13.97
C PHE A 5 -15.98 40.69 -13.13
N VAL A 6 -16.23 41.11 -11.88
CA VAL A 6 -15.17 41.36 -10.90
C VAL A 6 -15.17 40.18 -9.94
N HIS A 7 -14.14 39.34 -10.01
CA HIS A 7 -13.86 38.33 -8.98
C HIS A 7 -13.05 38.98 -7.86
N VAL A 8 -13.57 38.98 -6.64
CA VAL A 8 -12.79 39.23 -5.42
C VAL A 8 -12.73 37.91 -4.66
N LEU A 9 -11.53 37.34 -4.54
CA LEU A 9 -11.22 36.13 -3.78
C LEU A 9 -11.22 36.43 -2.28
N LEU A 10 -12.19 35.91 -1.53
CA LEU A 10 -12.10 35.64 -0.09
C LEU A 10 -12.94 34.39 0.27
N ALA A 11 -12.50 33.67 1.30
CA ALA A 11 -12.89 32.32 1.78
C ALA A 11 -14.42 32.12 2.08
N PRO A 12 -14.88 30.90 2.47
CA PRO A 12 -16.18 30.37 2.12
C PRO A 12 -17.32 31.01 2.92
N MET A 13 -17.94 32.04 2.38
CA MET A 13 -19.31 32.43 2.72
C MET A 13 -19.98 32.95 1.45
N ASP A 14 -21.07 32.29 1.04
CA ASP A 14 -21.84 32.66 -0.15
C ASP A 14 -22.54 34.01 0.02
N TRP A 15 -21.99 35.06 -0.61
CA TRP A 15 -22.66 36.35 -0.77
C TRP A 15 -22.41 36.88 -2.17
N TRP A 16 -23.49 37.16 -2.92
CA TRP A 16 -23.42 37.71 -4.29
C TRP A 16 -24.21 39.03 -4.36
N VAL A 17 -23.64 40.05 -5.01
CA VAL A 17 -24.32 41.34 -5.26
C VAL A 17 -24.68 41.44 -6.75
N LEU A 18 -25.96 41.66 -7.06
CA LEU A 18 -26.47 41.76 -8.44
C LEU A 18 -26.88 43.21 -8.77
N LEU A 19 -26.33 43.78 -9.85
CA LEU A 19 -26.77 45.06 -10.45
C LEU A 19 -27.72 44.76 -11.62
N LEU A 20 -28.96 45.24 -11.57
CA LEU A 20 -29.95 45.00 -12.62
C LEU A 20 -29.82 46.00 -13.78
N VAL A 21 -29.62 45.49 -15.00
CA VAL A 21 -30.04 46.13 -16.26
C VAL A 21 -31.29 45.37 -16.74
N PRO A 22 -32.30 46.00 -17.38
CA PRO A 22 -33.55 45.31 -17.68
C PRO A 22 -33.35 44.23 -18.75
N GLY A 23 -33.70 42.98 -18.41
CA GLY A 23 -33.78 41.85 -19.33
C GLY A 23 -32.77 40.74 -19.01
N LEU A 24 -33.26 39.68 -18.36
CA LEU A 24 -32.57 38.46 -17.92
C LEU A 24 -31.52 38.62 -16.80
N VAL A 25 -31.74 37.85 -15.72
CA VAL A 25 -30.70 37.47 -14.76
C VAL A 25 -30.29 36.04 -15.09
N LEU A 26 -29.01 35.84 -15.41
CA LEU A 26 -28.40 34.50 -15.49
C LEU A 26 -27.70 34.24 -14.15
N PHE A 27 -28.19 33.26 -13.40
CA PHE A 27 -27.43 32.59 -12.35
C PHE A 27 -26.91 31.27 -12.90
N ASP A 28 -25.73 30.85 -12.46
CA ASP A 28 -25.12 29.58 -12.83
C ASP A 28 -26.16 28.44 -12.75
N GLY A 29 -26.62 27.97 -13.92
CA GLY A 29 -27.50 26.81 -14.06
C GLY A 29 -29.02 26.99 -13.84
N LEU A 30 -29.58 28.19 -13.68
CA LEU A 30 -31.04 28.36 -13.50
C LEU A 30 -31.64 29.33 -14.54
N THR A 31 -32.36 28.79 -15.53
CA THR A 31 -33.28 29.58 -16.36
C THR A 31 -34.68 29.51 -15.77
N THR A 32 -35.08 30.47 -14.94
CA THR A 32 -36.50 30.68 -14.62
C THR A 32 -36.91 32.12 -14.94
N ALA A 33 -38.01 32.26 -15.68
CA ALA A 33 -38.57 33.55 -16.02
C ALA A 33 -39.26 34.17 -14.79
N ILE A 34 -38.92 35.41 -14.45
CA ILE A 34 -39.65 36.19 -13.43
C ILE A 34 -41.03 36.56 -14.02
N PRO A 35 -42.15 36.43 -13.27
CA PRO A 35 -43.46 36.85 -13.77
C PRO A 35 -43.47 38.35 -14.09
N THR A 36 -43.98 38.71 -15.27
CA THR A 36 -44.11 40.09 -15.74
C THR A 36 -45.15 40.86 -14.92
N GLY A 37 -44.74 41.47 -13.81
CA GLY A 37 -45.68 42.18 -12.93
C GLY A 37 -45.11 43.33 -12.08
N LEU A 38 -43.82 43.66 -12.18
CA LEU A 38 -43.20 44.76 -11.43
C LEU A 38 -42.68 45.84 -12.37
N THR A 39 -43.59 46.69 -12.84
CA THR A 39 -43.24 47.97 -13.46
C THR A 39 -44.04 49.08 -12.79
N THR A 40 -43.56 49.56 -11.64
CA THR A 40 -43.92 50.87 -11.12
C THR A 40 -42.64 51.69 -11.00
N ALA A 41 -42.61 52.81 -11.73
CA ALA A 41 -41.46 53.70 -11.81
C ALA A 41 -41.18 54.33 -10.44
N ILE A 42 -39.95 54.18 -9.94
CA ILE A 42 -39.46 54.85 -8.73
C ILE A 42 -38.47 55.94 -9.16
N PRO A 43 -38.64 57.21 -8.75
CA PRO A 43 -37.72 58.30 -9.06
C PRO A 43 -36.58 58.34 -8.03
N CYS A 44 -35.66 57.38 -8.07
CA CYS A 44 -34.40 57.39 -7.29
C CYS A 44 -33.31 56.68 -8.11
N GLY A 45 -32.10 57.25 -8.18
CA GLY A 45 -31.04 56.81 -9.09
C GLY A 45 -30.43 55.43 -8.76
N ALA A 46 -30.56 54.50 -9.71
CA ALA A 46 -29.65 53.42 -10.11
C ALA A 46 -28.91 52.50 -9.10
N ALA A 47 -29.23 52.44 -7.81
CA ALA A 47 -28.60 51.45 -6.92
C ALA A 47 -29.50 50.94 -5.78
N ASP A 48 -30.49 50.12 -6.16
CA ASP A 48 -31.10 49.14 -5.26
C ASP A 48 -30.49 47.76 -5.57
N TYR A 49 -30.16 46.97 -4.54
CA TYR A 49 -29.79 45.57 -4.71
C TYR A 49 -30.68 44.66 -3.86
N PHE A 50 -30.94 43.46 -4.36
CA PHE A 50 -31.70 42.42 -3.68
C PHE A 50 -30.74 41.39 -3.10
N GLU A 51 -30.95 41.05 -1.84
CA GLU A 51 -30.30 39.93 -1.16
C GLU A 51 -31.12 38.66 -1.47
N VAL A 52 -30.47 37.65 -2.04
CA VAL A 52 -31.09 36.37 -2.38
C VAL A 52 -30.66 35.33 -1.36
N GLN A 53 -31.62 34.76 -0.62
CA GLN A 53 -31.37 33.62 0.25
C GLN A 53 -31.97 32.35 -0.36
N VAL A 54 -31.14 31.31 -0.51
CA VAL A 54 -31.55 30.01 -1.04
C VAL A 54 -31.39 28.96 0.05
N THR A 55 -32.45 28.21 0.35
CA THR A 55 -32.37 27.12 1.33
C THR A 55 -31.67 25.89 0.71
N PRO A 56 -30.82 25.16 1.47
CA PRO A 56 -30.22 23.93 0.99
C PRO A 56 -31.28 22.86 0.70
N CYS A 57 -31.05 22.02 -0.32
CA CYS A 57 -31.91 20.89 -0.64
C CYS A 57 -31.59 19.70 0.27
N THR A 58 -32.09 19.71 1.50
CA THR A 58 -31.86 18.66 2.52
C THR A 58 -33.11 17.84 2.83
N ASP A 59 -34.25 18.18 2.24
CA ASP A 59 -35.56 17.73 2.70
C ASP A 59 -36.10 16.61 1.78
N ALA A 60 -36.84 15.66 2.35
CA ALA A 60 -37.46 14.52 1.65
C ALA A 60 -38.46 14.88 0.54
N THR A 61 -38.72 16.18 0.32
CA THR A 61 -39.65 16.73 -0.67
C THR A 61 -38.96 17.19 -1.95
N HIS A 62 -37.63 17.12 -2.05
CA HIS A 62 -36.83 17.53 -3.22
C HIS A 62 -37.12 18.97 -3.73
N THR A 63 -37.38 19.91 -2.82
CA THR A 63 -37.67 21.32 -3.15
C THR A 63 -36.78 22.28 -2.36
N ARG A 64 -36.41 23.43 -2.97
CA ARG A 64 -35.75 24.56 -2.30
C ARG A 64 -36.57 25.83 -2.41
N THR A 65 -36.38 26.71 -1.44
CA THR A 65 -37.01 28.03 -1.40
C THR A 65 -36.00 29.11 -1.72
N ILE A 66 -36.39 30.04 -2.58
CA ILE A 66 -35.61 31.24 -2.93
C ILE A 66 -36.36 32.45 -2.37
N GLU A 67 -35.73 33.15 -1.45
CA GLU A 67 -36.25 34.37 -0.84
C GLU A 67 -35.47 35.59 -1.33
N LEU A 68 -36.19 36.59 -1.86
CA LEU A 68 -35.63 37.87 -2.28
C LEU A 68 -35.98 38.93 -1.24
N ARG A 69 -34.94 39.51 -0.62
CA ARG A 69 -35.06 40.63 0.33
C ARG A 69 -34.44 41.88 -0.27
N ARG A 70 -35.25 42.93 -0.44
CA ARG A 70 -34.74 44.22 -0.93
C ARG A 70 -34.03 44.97 0.19
N ARG A 71 -32.80 45.45 -0.01
CA ARG A 71 -32.10 46.33 0.95
C ARG A 71 -31.96 47.76 0.43
N PRO A 72 -32.33 48.79 1.21
CA PRO A 72 -32.11 50.17 0.83
C PRO A 72 -30.66 50.60 1.09
N THR A 73 -30.10 51.40 0.18
CA THR A 73 -28.84 52.14 0.43
C THR A 73 -29.13 53.43 1.21
N SER A 74 -28.16 53.92 1.98
CA SER A 74 -28.30 55.02 2.97
C SER A 74 -28.69 56.40 2.41
N ALA A 75 -28.94 56.52 1.10
CA ALA A 75 -29.29 57.77 0.43
C ALA A 75 -30.81 58.04 0.34
N CYS A 76 -31.67 57.18 0.87
CA CYS A 76 -33.13 57.29 0.77
C CYS A 76 -33.77 57.68 2.11
N THR A 77 -34.35 58.88 2.20
CA THR A 77 -34.94 59.45 3.43
C THR A 77 -36.46 59.25 3.58
N GLN A 78 -37.08 58.40 2.76
CA GLN A 78 -38.49 58.00 2.92
C GLN A 78 -38.57 56.59 3.55
N PRO A 79 -39.49 56.34 4.51
CA PRO A 79 -39.64 55.02 5.12
C PRO A 79 -40.31 54.05 4.15
N PHE A 80 -39.61 52.98 3.77
CA PHE A 80 -40.17 51.89 2.95
C PHE A 80 -40.49 50.66 3.82
N THR A 81 -41.67 50.08 3.63
CA THR A 81 -42.04 48.75 4.13
C THR A 81 -41.35 47.68 3.30
N ALA A 82 -40.61 46.76 3.93
CA ALA A 82 -39.93 45.67 3.25
C ALA A 82 -40.95 44.67 2.66
N GLU A 83 -40.96 44.53 1.34
CA GLU A 83 -41.71 43.48 0.64
C GLU A 83 -40.77 42.27 0.44
N GLN A 84 -41.16 41.10 0.96
CA GLN A 84 -40.41 39.84 0.80
C GLN A 84 -41.12 38.98 -0.26
N LEU A 85 -40.38 38.52 -1.28
CA LEU A 85 -40.86 37.60 -2.30
C LEU A 85 -40.21 36.22 -2.08
N GLN A 86 -41.03 35.19 -1.89
CA GLN A 86 -40.57 33.80 -1.72
C GLN A 86 -41.15 32.91 -2.82
N PHE A 87 -40.31 32.04 -3.39
CA PHE A 87 -40.71 31.07 -4.41
C PHE A 87 -40.11 29.70 -4.11
N GLN A 88 -40.85 28.63 -4.43
CA GLN A 88 -40.37 27.24 -4.31
C GLN A 88 -40.07 26.65 -5.69
N THR A 89 -38.98 25.89 -5.80
CA THR A 89 -38.58 25.19 -7.01
C THR A 89 -38.04 23.80 -6.71
N SER A 90 -38.17 22.88 -7.66
CA SER A 90 -37.61 21.52 -7.55
C SER A 90 -36.08 21.56 -7.63
N CYS A 91 -35.44 20.59 -6.98
CA CYS A 91 -34.00 20.33 -7.10
C CYS A 91 -33.68 18.85 -7.41
N GLU A 92 -34.62 18.13 -8.04
CA GLU A 92 -34.31 16.85 -8.66
C GLU A 92 -33.38 17.03 -9.86
N CYS A 93 -32.40 16.14 -9.99
CA CYS A 93 -31.47 16.20 -11.11
C CYS A 93 -32.17 15.88 -12.44
N THR A 94 -31.97 16.76 -13.41
CA THR A 94 -32.33 16.60 -14.82
C THR A 94 -31.09 16.24 -15.63
N ILE A 95 -31.26 15.88 -16.90
CA ILE A 95 -30.14 15.58 -17.79
C ILE A 95 -29.20 16.78 -18.00
N ASP A 96 -29.73 18.00 -17.88
CA ASP A 96 -28.97 19.25 -18.04
C ASP A 96 -28.05 19.53 -16.82
N ASP A 97 -28.26 18.84 -15.70
CA ASP A 97 -27.40 18.89 -14.50
C ASP A 97 -26.16 17.98 -14.61
N TYR A 98 -26.09 17.17 -15.67
CA TYR A 98 -24.97 16.30 -15.97
C TYR A 98 -24.20 16.84 -17.16
N TRP A 99 -22.87 16.93 -17.03
CA TRP A 99 -22.01 17.29 -18.14
C TRP A 99 -21.08 16.14 -18.49
N ALA A 100 -20.84 15.93 -19.78
CA ALA A 100 -19.81 15.01 -20.23
C ALA A 100 -18.44 15.60 -19.88
N ARG A 101 -17.65 14.89 -19.06
CA ARG A 101 -16.23 15.23 -18.91
C ARG A 101 -15.49 14.90 -20.20
N VAL A 102 -15.54 15.81 -21.17
CA VAL A 102 -14.66 15.73 -22.35
C VAL A 102 -13.26 16.12 -21.86
N GLU A 103 -12.40 15.14 -21.64
CA GLU A 103 -10.98 15.42 -21.50
C GLU A 103 -10.49 15.95 -22.86
N GLU A 104 -10.25 17.27 -22.93
CA GLU A 104 -9.51 17.85 -24.04
C GLU A 104 -8.16 17.12 -24.15
N CYS A 105 -7.74 16.81 -25.38
CA CYS A 105 -6.49 16.11 -25.67
C CYS A 105 -5.28 16.82 -25.03
N SER A 106 -5.00 16.49 -23.78
CA SER A 106 -4.01 17.15 -22.93
C SER A 106 -2.71 16.33 -22.90
N PRO A 107 -1.53 16.97 -22.78
CA PRO A 107 -0.28 16.24 -22.70
C PRO A 107 -0.24 15.30 -21.47
N GLY A 108 -0.20 13.98 -21.68
CA GLY A 108 0.21 13.01 -20.66
C GLY A 108 -0.88 12.28 -19.87
N ILE A 109 -2.17 12.38 -20.23
CA ILE A 109 -3.26 11.63 -19.56
C ILE A 109 -4.13 10.91 -20.61
N ASN A 110 -4.59 9.70 -20.24
CA ASN A 110 -5.50 8.75 -20.90
C ASN A 110 -6.11 9.19 -22.25
N ARG A 111 -5.76 8.46 -23.32
CA ARG A 111 -6.18 8.74 -24.70
C ARG A 111 -7.49 8.08 -25.09
N THR A 112 -8.53 8.43 -24.36
CA THR A 112 -9.90 8.05 -24.70
C THR A 112 -10.78 9.18 -24.24
N VAL A 113 -11.56 9.76 -25.16
CA VAL A 113 -12.68 10.62 -24.77
C VAL A 113 -13.68 9.72 -24.05
N PHE A 114 -13.51 9.57 -22.74
CA PHE A 114 -14.57 9.03 -21.90
C PHE A 114 -15.61 10.13 -21.74
N SER A 115 -16.88 9.79 -21.90
CA SER A 115 -17.98 10.65 -21.49
C SER A 115 -18.58 10.15 -20.18
N PRO A 116 -17.88 10.20 -19.02
CA PRO A 116 -18.59 10.06 -17.76
C PRO A 116 -19.36 11.36 -17.56
N PHE A 117 -20.67 11.23 -17.51
CA PHE A 117 -21.56 12.32 -17.13
C PHE A 117 -21.34 12.62 -15.65
N VAL A 118 -20.68 13.73 -15.34
CA VAL A 118 -20.45 14.17 -13.96
C VAL A 118 -21.58 15.10 -13.54
N LYS A 119 -22.17 14.81 -12.38
CA LYS A 119 -23.24 15.60 -11.78
C LYS A 119 -22.67 16.94 -11.29
N ARG A 120 -23.22 18.06 -11.74
CA ARG A 120 -22.95 19.39 -11.16
C ARG A 120 -23.66 19.45 -9.80
N ASN A 121 -23.01 20.06 -8.81
CA ASN A 121 -23.43 20.01 -7.41
C ASN A 121 -24.89 20.44 -7.12
N GLN A 122 -25.37 20.01 -5.93
CA GLN A 122 -26.58 20.42 -5.19
C GLN A 122 -27.98 20.02 -5.72
N CYS A 123 -28.11 19.11 -6.69
CA CYS A 123 -29.39 18.43 -6.96
C CYS A 123 -29.46 17.06 -6.25
N VAL A 124 -30.66 16.61 -5.88
CA VAL A 124 -30.91 15.34 -5.16
C VAL A 124 -31.49 14.29 -6.12
N GLY A 125 -31.13 13.02 -5.95
CA GLY A 125 -31.48 11.94 -6.89
C GLY A 125 -30.48 11.77 -8.05
N GLY A 126 -30.86 10.99 -9.06
CA GLY A 126 -30.04 10.77 -10.26
C GLY A 126 -30.85 10.23 -11.44
N VAL A 127 -30.39 10.50 -12.66
CA VAL A 127 -31.02 10.04 -13.91
C VAL A 127 -30.34 8.75 -14.37
N ASP A 128 -31.07 7.84 -15.01
CA ASP A 128 -30.49 6.64 -15.61
C ASP A 128 -29.64 7.00 -16.84
N LEU A 129 -28.34 7.14 -16.60
CA LEU A 129 -27.34 7.51 -17.62
C LEU A 129 -27.06 6.39 -18.64
N SER A 130 -27.56 5.16 -18.42
CA SER A 130 -27.38 4.05 -19.36
C SER A 130 -28.11 4.27 -20.70
N LYS A 131 -29.06 5.23 -20.73
CA LYS A 131 -29.82 5.63 -21.92
C LYS A 131 -29.15 6.72 -22.75
N LEU A 132 -28.11 7.37 -22.22
CA LEU A 132 -27.24 8.23 -23.02
C LEU A 132 -26.30 7.30 -23.80
N GLN A 133 -26.42 7.32 -25.13
CA GLN A 133 -25.62 6.49 -26.03
C GLN A 133 -24.13 6.63 -25.66
N GLN A 134 -23.50 5.55 -25.18
CA GLN A 134 -22.05 5.46 -25.10
C GLN A 134 -21.51 5.65 -26.52
N THR A 135 -21.05 6.86 -26.82
CA THR A 135 -20.18 7.05 -27.98
C THR A 135 -18.91 6.29 -27.67
N THR A 136 -18.51 5.40 -28.57
CA THR A 136 -17.22 4.72 -28.52
C THR A 136 -16.15 5.77 -28.24
N PRO A 137 -15.20 5.54 -27.31
CA PRO A 137 -14.17 6.53 -27.03
C PRO A 137 -13.42 6.85 -28.32
N SER A 138 -13.50 8.09 -28.80
CA SER A 138 -12.63 8.55 -29.89
C SER A 138 -11.22 8.71 -29.32
N ARG A 139 -10.22 8.14 -30.00
CA ARG A 139 -8.81 8.36 -29.67
C ARG A 139 -8.42 9.75 -30.17
N CYS A 140 -7.57 10.46 -29.44
CA CYS A 140 -7.06 11.75 -29.90
C CYS A 140 -6.24 11.58 -31.18
N PRO A 141 -6.26 12.55 -32.12
CA PRO A 141 -5.40 12.51 -33.31
C PRO A 141 -3.92 12.55 -32.91
N CYS A 142 -3.09 11.75 -33.57
CA CYS A 142 -1.66 11.69 -33.30
C CYS A 142 -0.94 13.02 -33.57
N THR A 143 0.00 13.37 -32.69
CA THR A 143 0.84 14.57 -32.76
C THR A 143 2.33 14.21 -32.70
N TYR A 144 3.17 14.92 -33.46
CA TYR A 144 4.62 14.66 -33.50
C TYR A 144 5.30 14.88 -32.15
N ALA A 145 4.86 15.89 -31.39
CA ALA A 145 5.49 16.24 -30.12
C ALA A 145 5.25 15.22 -28.98
N LYS A 146 4.20 14.40 -29.06
CA LYS A 146 3.78 13.52 -27.96
C LYS A 146 3.71 12.05 -28.33
N ASP A 147 3.34 11.77 -29.57
CA ASP A 147 2.92 10.43 -29.99
C ASP A 147 3.91 9.79 -30.97
N LEU A 148 4.87 10.57 -31.49
CA LEU A 148 5.95 10.01 -32.30
C LEU A 148 6.99 9.35 -31.40
N LEU A 149 7.00 8.03 -31.42
CA LEU A 149 7.97 7.19 -30.74
C LEU A 149 9.05 6.75 -31.73
N SER A 150 10.11 6.17 -31.18
CA SER A 150 11.15 5.54 -31.96
C SER A 150 11.50 4.18 -31.38
N THR A 151 12.10 3.31 -32.17
CA THR A 151 12.75 2.09 -31.70
C THR A 151 14.06 1.93 -32.45
N ALA A 152 15.08 1.41 -31.78
CA ALA A 152 16.39 1.27 -32.37
C ALA A 152 16.71 -0.20 -32.62
N SER A 153 17.25 -0.49 -33.80
CA SER A 153 17.83 -1.79 -34.09
C SER A 153 19.02 -2.07 -33.17
N PRO A 154 19.40 -3.34 -32.99
CA PRO A 154 20.71 -3.69 -32.45
C PRO A 154 21.84 -3.02 -33.25
N CYS A 155 22.98 -2.80 -32.59
CA CYS A 155 24.18 -2.28 -33.22
C CYS A 155 24.84 -3.36 -34.11
N LEU A 156 24.42 -3.45 -35.36
CA LEU A 156 24.99 -4.35 -36.36
C LEU A 156 26.22 -3.67 -37.00
N ASN A 157 27.41 -4.12 -36.62
CA ASN A 157 28.72 -3.68 -37.14
C ASN A 157 29.15 -2.24 -36.76
N LYS A 158 29.28 -2.07 -35.44
CA LYS A 158 30.18 -1.21 -34.64
C LYS A 158 29.98 0.30 -34.53
N ASP A 159 29.50 1.03 -35.54
CA ASP A 159 29.46 2.50 -35.40
C ASP A 159 28.06 3.12 -35.48
N SER A 160 27.08 2.42 -36.06
CA SER A 160 25.72 2.96 -36.23
C SER A 160 24.63 1.90 -36.08
N ARG A 161 23.44 2.33 -35.67
CA ARG A 161 22.19 1.55 -35.64
C ARG A 161 21.06 2.30 -36.33
N LEU A 162 20.01 1.59 -36.72
CA LEU A 162 18.84 2.18 -37.35
C LEU A 162 17.81 2.58 -36.30
N LEU A 163 17.41 3.84 -36.29
CA LEU A 163 16.29 4.37 -35.52
C LEU A 163 15.07 4.45 -36.42
N THR A 164 14.02 3.69 -36.09
CA THR A 164 12.75 3.67 -36.82
C THR A 164 11.71 4.41 -36.00
N PHE A 165 10.94 5.30 -36.65
CA PHE A 165 9.89 6.07 -36.01
C PHE A 165 8.53 5.42 -36.22
N PHE A 166 7.63 5.59 -35.27
CA PHE A 166 6.25 5.14 -35.36
C PHE A 166 5.37 5.97 -34.44
N PHE A 167 4.08 6.09 -34.76
CA PHE A 167 3.12 6.68 -33.84
C PHE A 167 2.65 5.64 -32.83
N ASP A 168 2.57 6.08 -31.59
CA ASP A 168 1.96 5.34 -30.48
C ASP A 168 0.53 4.91 -30.86
N ASP A 169 0.18 3.64 -30.60
CA ASP A 169 -1.09 3.06 -31.02
C ASP A 169 -2.28 3.60 -30.21
N GLY A 170 -2.05 4.32 -29.12
CA GLY A 170 -3.07 4.99 -28.33
C GLY A 170 -3.70 6.21 -29.00
N CYS A 171 -3.24 6.68 -30.16
CA CYS A 171 -3.82 7.81 -30.89
C CYS A 171 -4.46 7.38 -32.23
N GLU A 172 -5.37 8.20 -32.76
CA GLU A 172 -5.98 7.99 -34.09
C GLU A 172 -5.06 8.57 -35.17
N ALA A 173 -4.60 7.72 -36.08
CA ALA A 173 -3.76 8.14 -37.19
C ALA A 173 -4.57 9.06 -38.13
N VAL A 174 -4.18 10.33 -38.22
CA VAL A 174 -4.81 11.29 -39.13
C VAL A 174 -4.28 11.05 -40.54
N PRO A 175 -5.15 10.97 -41.57
CA PRO A 175 -4.69 10.88 -42.95
C PRO A 175 -3.80 12.09 -43.26
N GLN A 176 -2.56 11.85 -43.73
CA GLN A 176 -1.50 12.83 -44.06
C GLN A 176 -0.47 13.18 -42.96
N THR A 177 -0.25 12.35 -41.94
CA THR A 177 0.92 12.49 -41.05
C THR A 177 2.10 11.64 -41.55
N PRO A 178 3.07 12.19 -42.32
CA PRO A 178 4.24 11.42 -42.74
C PRO A 178 5.10 11.02 -41.52
N VAL A 179 5.34 9.72 -41.35
CA VAL A 179 6.31 9.21 -40.38
C VAL A 179 7.72 9.51 -40.89
N PRO A 180 8.64 10.04 -40.06
CA PRO A 180 10.02 10.27 -40.49
C PRO A 180 10.69 9.00 -41.00
N ASN A 181 11.54 9.15 -42.01
CA ASN A 181 12.31 8.03 -42.55
C ASN A 181 13.25 7.47 -41.47
N PRO A 182 13.51 6.15 -41.48
CA PRO A 182 14.49 5.55 -40.58
C PRO A 182 15.85 6.27 -40.66
N LYS A 183 16.43 6.60 -39.50
CA LYS A 183 17.69 7.36 -39.41
C LYS A 183 18.81 6.48 -38.86
N GLN A 184 20.00 6.54 -39.46
CA GLN A 184 21.19 5.94 -38.86
C GLN A 184 21.72 6.85 -37.76
N ILE A 185 21.87 6.32 -36.54
CA ILE A 185 22.40 7.04 -35.39
C ILE A 185 23.62 6.31 -34.81
N PRO A 186 24.56 7.02 -34.17
CA PRO A 186 25.68 6.40 -33.48
C PRO A 186 25.27 5.40 -32.39
N CYS A 187 26.08 4.37 -32.21
CA CYS A 187 25.88 3.32 -31.21
C CYS A 187 26.30 3.71 -29.79
N ASP A 188 27.03 4.81 -29.64
CA ASP A 188 27.49 5.37 -28.37
C ASP A 188 26.46 6.31 -27.71
N ILE A 189 25.40 6.70 -28.42
CA ILE A 189 24.30 7.47 -27.83
C ILE A 189 23.60 6.62 -26.77
N ARG A 190 23.72 7.06 -25.52
CA ARG A 190 23.08 6.48 -24.35
C ARG A 190 22.46 7.58 -23.51
N CYS A 191 21.21 7.41 -23.13
CA CYS A 191 20.55 8.30 -22.19
C CYS A 191 20.42 7.54 -20.87
N ASN A 192 21.11 8.04 -19.85
CA ASN A 192 21.06 7.44 -18.53
C ASN A 192 19.64 7.49 -17.97
N SER A 193 19.33 6.64 -17.00
CA SER A 193 18.11 6.77 -16.19
C SER A 193 17.96 8.21 -15.67
N GLY A 194 16.74 8.76 -15.77
CA GLY A 194 16.49 10.20 -15.61
C GLY A 194 16.58 11.03 -16.90
N ALA A 195 16.98 10.44 -18.01
CA ALA A 195 16.94 11.05 -19.34
C ALA A 195 16.30 10.14 -20.40
N TYR A 196 15.81 10.76 -21.46
CA TYR A 196 15.20 10.07 -22.60
C TYR A 196 15.83 10.55 -23.91
N LEU A 197 15.79 9.69 -24.94
CA LEU A 197 16.17 10.09 -26.29
C LEU A 197 15.02 10.86 -26.93
N GLY A 198 15.12 12.18 -26.88
CA GLY A 198 14.15 13.06 -27.51
C GLY A 198 14.49 13.33 -28.97
N ILE A 199 13.45 13.70 -29.70
CA ILE A 199 13.51 14.16 -31.07
C ILE A 199 13.44 15.69 -31.10
N ASN A 200 14.16 16.34 -32.01
CA ASN A 200 14.11 17.79 -32.18
C ASN A 200 12.78 18.26 -32.80
N ALA A 201 12.48 19.56 -32.70
CA ALA A 201 11.26 20.13 -33.28
C ALA A 201 11.21 20.02 -34.82
N ASN A 202 12.34 19.81 -35.49
CA ASN A 202 12.40 19.65 -36.96
C ASN A 202 11.75 18.34 -37.43
N CYS A 203 11.52 17.38 -36.53
CA CYS A 203 10.76 16.16 -36.82
C CYS A 203 9.25 16.42 -37.03
N ASP A 204 8.76 17.61 -36.70
CA ASP A 204 7.40 18.05 -37.02
C ASP A 204 7.39 18.74 -38.40
N PRO A 205 6.63 18.22 -39.40
CA PRO A 205 6.53 18.84 -40.73
C PRO A 205 5.92 20.24 -40.72
N ALA A 206 5.25 20.66 -39.64
CA ALA A 206 4.74 22.02 -39.47
C ALA A 206 5.84 23.01 -39.04
N VAL A 207 6.94 22.53 -38.46
CA VAL A 207 8.04 23.36 -37.92
C VAL A 207 9.29 23.29 -38.77
N GLY A 208 9.62 22.12 -39.32
CA GLY A 208 10.86 21.90 -40.07
C GLY A 208 10.76 20.82 -41.14
N ASN A 209 11.92 20.48 -41.71
CA ASN A 209 12.02 19.38 -42.67
C ASN A 209 12.13 18.08 -41.88
N VAL A 210 11.15 17.18 -42.02
CA VAL A 210 11.13 15.84 -41.40
C VAL A 210 12.42 15.03 -41.65
N ASN A 211 13.16 15.31 -42.73
CA ASN A 211 14.43 14.65 -43.03
C ASN A 211 15.64 15.23 -42.26
N ASP A 212 15.45 16.36 -41.57
CA ASP A 212 16.41 16.99 -40.64
C ASP A 212 16.07 16.68 -39.16
N CYS A 213 15.27 15.62 -38.96
CA CYS A 213 14.96 15.09 -37.65
C CYS A 213 16.24 14.63 -36.95
N ASP A 214 16.55 15.21 -35.79
CA ASP A 214 17.74 14.87 -35.00
C ASP A 214 17.38 14.43 -33.59
N VAL A 215 18.28 13.65 -32.97
CA VAL A 215 18.03 13.02 -31.67
C VAL A 215 19.13 13.34 -30.67
N THR A 216 18.72 13.71 -29.46
CA THR A 216 19.62 14.01 -28.35
C THR A 216 19.02 13.56 -27.04
N CYS A 217 19.85 13.31 -26.03
CA CYS A 217 19.33 12.99 -24.70
C CYS A 217 18.79 14.25 -24.02
N HIS A 218 17.56 14.17 -23.53
CA HIS A 218 16.89 15.20 -22.76
C HIS A 218 16.60 14.70 -21.35
N LYS A 219 16.78 15.58 -20.38
CA LYS A 219 16.56 15.29 -18.96
C LYS A 219 15.07 15.28 -18.66
N CYS A 220 14.63 14.37 -17.79
CA CYS A 220 13.29 14.40 -17.23
C CYS A 220 13.08 15.67 -16.41
N LYS A 221 11.86 16.19 -16.46
CA LYS A 221 11.46 17.35 -15.68
C LYS A 221 10.92 16.86 -14.34
N ALA A 222 10.80 17.77 -13.37
CA ALA A 222 10.11 17.45 -12.12
C ALA A 222 8.70 16.91 -12.43
N GLY A 223 8.26 15.92 -11.65
CA GLY A 223 7.03 15.18 -11.87
C GLY A 223 7.11 14.11 -12.95
N SER A 224 8.25 13.95 -13.64
CA SER A 224 8.47 12.83 -14.54
C SER A 224 9.76 12.08 -14.23
N PHE A 225 9.79 10.81 -14.62
CA PHE A 225 10.92 9.93 -14.41
C PHE A 225 11.20 9.10 -15.67
N SER A 226 12.38 8.52 -15.75
CA SER A 226 12.67 7.49 -16.76
C SER A 226 13.62 6.45 -16.20
N PHE A 227 13.26 5.19 -16.39
CA PHE A 227 14.10 4.07 -15.99
C PHE A 227 14.60 3.34 -17.25
N ALA A 228 15.89 3.45 -17.54
CA ALA A 228 16.52 2.84 -18.71
C ALA A 228 16.83 1.35 -18.46
N GLY A 229 15.84 0.58 -18.03
CA GLY A 229 16.02 -0.76 -17.49
C GLY A 229 14.78 -1.67 -17.59
N GLU A 230 14.81 -2.73 -16.78
CA GLU A 230 13.77 -3.74 -16.58
C GLU A 230 13.47 -3.91 -15.09
N VAL A 231 12.20 -4.14 -14.76
CA VAL A 231 11.71 -4.39 -13.40
C VAL A 231 10.87 -5.66 -13.43
N TYR A 232 11.11 -6.56 -12.50
CA TYR A 232 10.38 -7.81 -12.27
C TYR A 232 9.87 -7.81 -10.84
N ASP A 233 8.60 -7.51 -10.65
CA ASP A 233 7.94 -7.36 -9.33
C ASP A 233 6.63 -8.14 -9.22
N ASP A 234 6.28 -8.93 -10.25
CA ASP A 234 5.12 -9.81 -10.26
C ASP A 234 5.54 -11.27 -10.49
N PHE A 235 5.58 -12.04 -9.40
CA PHE A 235 5.79 -13.49 -9.42
C PHE A 235 4.54 -14.25 -8.95
N SER A 236 3.35 -13.74 -9.27
CA SER A 236 2.08 -14.35 -8.85
C SER A 236 1.62 -15.54 -9.71
N GLY A 237 2.25 -15.75 -10.88
CA GLY A 237 1.98 -16.91 -11.73
C GLY A 237 2.44 -18.22 -11.09
N PRO A 238 1.87 -19.38 -11.47
CA PRO A 238 2.26 -20.69 -10.92
C PRO A 238 3.58 -21.23 -11.49
N GLU A 239 4.09 -20.62 -12.56
CA GLU A 239 5.32 -21.00 -13.25
C GLU A 239 6.32 -19.85 -13.22
N LEU A 240 7.61 -20.20 -13.29
CA LEU A 240 8.70 -19.24 -13.41
C LEU A 240 8.59 -18.46 -14.73
N PRO A 241 8.76 -17.13 -14.77
CA PRO A 241 8.68 -16.37 -16.02
C PRO A 241 9.73 -16.84 -17.04
N GLU A 242 9.38 -16.86 -18.33
CA GLU A 242 10.18 -17.46 -19.41
C GLU A 242 11.61 -16.90 -19.55
N GLN A 243 11.87 -15.69 -19.03
CA GLN A 243 13.19 -15.06 -19.06
C GLN A 243 14.17 -15.65 -18.04
N PHE A 244 13.65 -16.37 -17.04
CA PHE A 244 14.45 -16.98 -16.00
C PHE A 244 14.69 -18.46 -16.29
N ASP A 245 15.95 -18.87 -16.22
CA ASP A 245 16.34 -20.28 -16.20
C ASP A 245 16.65 -20.70 -14.77
N THR A 246 16.39 -21.95 -14.43
CA THR A 246 16.70 -22.47 -13.10
C THR A 246 17.20 -23.89 -13.14
N ASP A 247 18.23 -24.13 -12.36
CA ASP A 247 18.78 -25.44 -12.17
C ASP A 247 19.41 -25.55 -10.79
N CYS A 248 19.80 -26.75 -10.43
CA CYS A 248 20.39 -27.00 -9.13
C CYS A 248 21.39 -28.15 -9.21
N ARG A 249 22.36 -28.14 -8.31
CA ARG A 249 23.46 -29.11 -8.26
C ARG A 249 23.78 -29.49 -6.82
N ALA A 250 23.67 -30.77 -6.51
CA ALA A 250 24.19 -31.33 -5.27
C ALA A 250 25.69 -31.65 -5.41
N ALA A 251 26.47 -31.42 -4.35
CA ALA A 251 27.90 -31.71 -4.30
C ALA A 251 28.21 -33.22 -4.22
N TYR A 252 27.27 -34.03 -3.73
CA TYR A 252 27.41 -35.48 -3.58
C TYR A 252 26.27 -36.25 -4.27
N VAL A 253 26.62 -37.28 -5.05
CA VAL A 253 25.72 -38.00 -5.98
C VAL A 253 25.01 -39.21 -5.34
N TRP A 254 25.20 -39.47 -4.04
CA TRP A 254 24.96 -40.80 -3.46
C TRP A 254 23.63 -41.03 -2.71
N GLN A 255 22.78 -40.02 -2.51
CA GLN A 255 21.42 -40.17 -1.94
C GLN A 255 20.46 -39.16 -2.62
N ASP A 256 19.19 -39.55 -2.82
CA ASP A 256 18.14 -38.95 -3.68
C ASP A 256 18.39 -37.49 -4.16
N THR A 257 19.01 -37.39 -5.35
CA THR A 257 19.71 -36.22 -5.89
C THR A 257 18.80 -35.24 -6.65
N ARG A 258 17.67 -34.82 -6.07
CA ARG A 258 16.86 -33.76 -6.65
C ARG A 258 16.75 -32.60 -5.67
N CYS A 259 17.79 -31.77 -5.67
CA CYS A 259 17.69 -30.40 -5.21
C CYS A 259 16.45 -29.74 -5.85
N ALA A 260 15.80 -28.85 -5.10
CA ALA A 260 14.64 -28.13 -5.62
C ALA A 260 15.15 -27.02 -6.55
N LYS A 261 14.47 -26.82 -7.67
CA LYS A 261 14.71 -25.68 -8.55
C LYS A 261 13.92 -24.49 -8.04
N TRP A 262 14.31 -23.30 -8.46
CA TRP A 262 13.55 -22.11 -8.14
C TRP A 262 12.19 -22.15 -8.82
N SER A 263 11.17 -21.67 -8.12
CA SER A 263 9.81 -21.53 -8.64
C SER A 263 9.18 -20.26 -8.06
N THR A 264 7.94 -20.00 -8.40
CA THR A 264 7.16 -18.91 -7.82
C THR A 264 6.33 -19.45 -6.64
N ARG A 265 6.25 -18.69 -5.55
CA ARG A 265 5.40 -19.00 -4.39
C ARG A 265 5.05 -17.71 -3.64
N GLY A 266 3.77 -17.51 -3.32
CA GLY A 266 3.32 -16.36 -2.53
C GLY A 266 3.65 -14.99 -3.15
N GLY A 267 3.74 -14.92 -4.48
CA GLY A 267 4.09 -13.70 -5.20
C GLY A 267 5.59 -13.38 -5.28
N ALA A 268 6.47 -14.28 -4.83
CA ALA A 268 7.93 -14.14 -4.87
C ALA A 268 8.59 -15.30 -5.61
N LEU A 269 9.84 -15.11 -6.04
CA LEU A 269 10.72 -16.22 -6.41
C LEU A 269 11.16 -16.95 -5.14
N TRP A 270 11.15 -18.27 -5.19
CA TRP A 270 11.47 -19.17 -4.08
C TRP A 270 12.42 -20.25 -4.57
N SER A 271 13.53 -20.49 -3.87
CA SER A 271 14.55 -21.49 -4.26
C SER A 271 14.09 -22.95 -4.16
N GLY A 272 12.86 -23.16 -3.71
CA GLY A 272 12.35 -24.48 -3.37
C GLY A 272 12.82 -24.95 -2.00
N ASP A 273 12.12 -25.93 -1.45
CA ASP A 273 12.42 -26.54 -0.17
C ASP A 273 13.69 -27.40 -0.29
N GLN A 274 14.77 -26.99 0.39
CA GLN A 274 16.02 -27.74 0.44
C GLN A 274 16.25 -28.47 1.76
N GLN A 275 15.22 -28.57 2.60
CA GLN A 275 15.31 -29.30 3.86
C GLN A 275 15.75 -30.75 3.62
N LYS A 276 16.58 -31.26 4.53
CA LYS A 276 17.10 -32.64 4.49
C LYS A 276 17.98 -32.96 3.29
N LYS A 277 18.59 -31.93 2.69
CA LYS A 277 19.56 -32.07 1.62
C LYS A 277 20.89 -31.50 2.07
N ASP A 278 21.98 -32.15 1.69
CA ASP A 278 23.32 -31.70 2.07
C ASP A 278 24.05 -31.08 0.89
N SER A 279 24.74 -29.96 1.15
CA SER A 279 25.76 -29.38 0.28
C SER A 279 25.31 -29.26 -1.18
N LEU A 280 24.43 -28.31 -1.45
CA LEU A 280 23.92 -28.06 -2.79
C LEU A 280 23.95 -26.58 -3.14
N GLU A 281 23.90 -26.31 -4.43
CA GLU A 281 23.61 -25.00 -4.98
C GLU A 281 22.31 -25.10 -5.78
N SER A 282 21.36 -24.20 -5.54
CA SER A 282 20.18 -24.03 -6.39
C SER A 282 20.15 -22.60 -6.90
N TRP A 283 20.03 -22.41 -8.21
CA TRP A 283 20.09 -21.08 -8.79
C TRP A 283 18.95 -20.78 -9.74
N VAL A 284 18.64 -19.48 -9.81
CA VAL A 284 17.84 -18.89 -10.87
C VAL A 284 18.70 -17.84 -11.58
N GLN A 285 18.64 -17.85 -12.90
CA GLN A 285 19.47 -17.05 -13.78
C GLN A 285 18.61 -16.21 -14.71
N ILE A 286 19.06 -15.00 -14.98
CA ILE A 286 18.57 -14.18 -16.08
C ILE A 286 19.75 -13.65 -16.90
N ASP A 287 19.63 -13.72 -18.22
CA ASP A 287 20.61 -13.20 -19.16
C ASP A 287 20.10 -11.86 -19.71
N VAL A 288 20.84 -10.78 -19.45
CA VAL A 288 20.45 -9.41 -19.83
C VAL A 288 21.49 -8.75 -20.73
N ASP A 289 21.01 -8.12 -21.80
CA ASP A 289 21.87 -7.33 -22.69
C ASP A 289 22.08 -5.92 -22.11
N ILE A 290 23.27 -5.66 -21.57
CA ILE A 290 23.60 -4.34 -21.03
C ILE A 290 23.92 -3.37 -22.16
N ALA A 291 23.01 -2.42 -22.38
CA ALA A 291 23.18 -1.34 -23.34
C ALA A 291 24.06 -0.22 -22.78
N ASN A 292 23.84 0.17 -21.52
CA ASN A 292 24.49 1.28 -20.84
C ASN A 292 25.23 0.86 -19.55
N PRO A 293 26.48 0.39 -19.61
CA PRO A 293 27.26 0.00 -18.44
C PRO A 293 27.57 1.11 -17.42
N GLU A 294 27.41 2.39 -17.75
CA GLU A 294 27.74 3.49 -16.82
C GLU A 294 26.67 3.69 -15.75
N ASP A 295 25.42 3.32 -16.03
CA ASP A 295 24.27 3.38 -15.13
C ASP A 295 23.63 1.99 -14.89
N ALA A 296 24.31 0.92 -15.32
CA ALA A 296 23.80 -0.44 -15.16
C ALA A 296 24.04 -0.95 -13.76
N TYR A 297 22.96 -1.24 -13.05
CA TYR A 297 22.99 -1.87 -11.74
C TYR A 297 21.85 -2.86 -11.57
N LEU A 298 22.03 -3.80 -10.65
CA LEU A 298 21.01 -4.71 -10.14
C LEU A 298 20.63 -4.28 -8.71
N GLN A 299 19.34 -4.34 -8.39
CA GLN A 299 18.79 -4.17 -7.05
C GLN A 299 17.60 -5.13 -6.90
N PHE A 300 17.36 -5.65 -5.70
CA PHE A 300 16.31 -6.60 -5.39
C PHE A 300 16.07 -6.70 -3.87
N ASP A 301 14.86 -7.06 -3.45
CA ASP A 301 14.56 -7.43 -2.07
C ASP A 301 14.63 -8.95 -1.87
N TYR A 302 15.30 -9.40 -0.81
CA TYR A 302 15.53 -10.83 -0.56
C TYR A 302 15.37 -11.25 0.90
N ARG A 303 15.15 -12.54 1.10
CA ARG A 303 15.09 -13.22 2.41
C ARG A 303 15.79 -14.57 2.30
N VAL A 304 16.50 -14.99 3.36
CA VAL A 304 17.16 -16.32 3.43
C VAL A 304 16.77 -16.99 4.75
N GLU A 305 16.17 -18.16 4.61
CA GLU A 305 15.76 -19.05 5.70
C GLU A 305 16.86 -20.09 5.88
N SER A 306 17.51 -20.07 7.05
CA SER A 306 18.70 -20.87 7.37
C SER A 306 18.85 -21.04 8.88
N GLU A 307 19.58 -22.08 9.31
CA GLU A 307 19.99 -22.26 10.70
C GLU A 307 20.97 -21.18 11.18
N ARG A 308 21.10 -21.03 12.51
CA ARG A 308 22.01 -20.04 13.11
C ARG A 308 23.47 -20.44 12.84
N THR A 309 24.19 -19.62 12.09
CA THR A 309 25.64 -19.81 11.87
C THR A 309 26.46 -19.28 13.06
N TRP A 310 27.50 -20.02 13.47
CA TRP A 310 28.40 -19.59 14.53
C TRP A 310 29.52 -18.70 13.95
N LEU A 311 29.48 -17.40 14.26
CA LEU A 311 30.68 -16.56 14.23
C LEU A 311 31.42 -16.71 15.56
N SER A 312 32.42 -17.58 15.65
CA SER A 312 33.32 -17.58 16.81
C SER A 312 34.70 -17.04 16.49
N ASP A 313 34.99 -15.92 17.15
CA ASP A 313 36.23 -15.54 17.83
C ASP A 313 37.59 -15.59 17.11
N ALA A 314 38.62 -15.13 17.84
CA ALA A 314 39.97 -14.82 17.37
C ALA A 314 40.78 -16.02 16.81
N SER A 315 40.15 -17.16 16.57
CA SER A 315 40.72 -18.37 15.95
C SER A 315 40.57 -18.43 14.43
N GLY A 316 39.71 -17.60 13.82
CA GLY A 316 39.72 -17.33 12.37
C GLY A 316 39.21 -18.44 11.45
N ILE A 317 38.39 -19.38 11.95
CA ILE A 317 37.72 -20.39 11.11
C ILE A 317 36.25 -19.98 10.92
N GLU A 318 35.88 -19.58 9.70
CA GLU A 318 34.50 -19.24 9.30
C GLU A 318 33.77 -20.52 8.84
N TRP A 319 32.72 -20.94 9.56
CA TRP A 319 31.74 -21.88 9.05
C TRP A 319 30.59 -21.07 8.44
N VAL A 320 30.43 -21.17 7.13
CA VAL A 320 29.43 -20.44 6.35
C VAL A 320 28.20 -21.32 6.25
N GLY A 321 27.15 -21.06 7.03
CA GLY A 321 25.84 -21.71 6.82
C GLY A 321 25.11 -21.12 5.63
N ASP A 322 23.86 -21.53 5.42
CA ASP A 322 23.11 -21.31 4.17
C ASP A 322 22.97 -19.83 3.76
N PHE A 323 23.27 -19.49 2.51
CA PHE A 323 23.28 -18.09 2.06
C PHE A 323 22.81 -17.89 0.62
N LEU A 324 22.34 -16.67 0.34
CA LEU A 324 22.10 -16.21 -1.03
C LEU A 324 23.34 -15.50 -1.56
N GLN A 325 23.89 -16.01 -2.64
CA GLN A 325 24.97 -15.40 -3.40
C GLN A 325 24.45 -14.93 -4.75
N VAL A 326 24.79 -13.73 -5.17
CA VAL A 326 24.60 -13.36 -6.59
C VAL A 326 25.93 -13.47 -7.31
N LYS A 327 25.91 -14.18 -8.43
CA LYS A 327 27.02 -14.26 -9.38
C LYS A 327 26.68 -13.39 -10.58
N VAL A 328 27.54 -12.43 -10.89
CA VAL A 328 27.45 -11.67 -12.13
C VAL A 328 28.55 -12.18 -13.04
N ASN A 329 28.17 -12.67 -14.21
CA ASN A 329 29.09 -13.24 -15.18
C ASN A 329 29.92 -14.42 -14.63
N GLY A 330 29.33 -15.22 -13.74
CA GLY A 330 29.98 -16.33 -13.06
C GLY A 330 30.86 -15.92 -11.87
N GLU A 331 31.12 -14.62 -11.69
CA GLU A 331 31.91 -14.10 -10.59
C GLU A 331 30.98 -13.72 -9.42
N PRO A 332 31.24 -14.20 -8.20
CA PRO A 332 30.44 -13.85 -7.03
C PRO A 332 30.64 -12.37 -6.68
N VAL A 333 29.55 -11.68 -6.36
CA VAL A 333 29.58 -10.28 -5.97
C VAL A 333 29.22 -10.14 -4.48
N ARG A 334 29.83 -9.16 -3.80
CA ARG A 334 29.63 -8.88 -2.37
C ARG A 334 28.56 -7.81 -2.20
N PHE A 335 27.53 -8.07 -1.38
CA PHE A 335 26.37 -7.17 -1.22
C PHE A 335 26.20 -6.51 0.14
N THR A 336 27.14 -6.69 1.08
CA THR A 336 26.99 -6.12 2.43
C THR A 336 27.54 -4.71 2.62
N ALA A 337 26.76 -3.92 3.36
CA ALA A 337 27.31 -2.96 4.32
C ALA A 337 28.07 -3.76 5.41
N ASP A 338 29.35 -3.44 5.62
CA ASP A 338 30.28 -4.07 6.57
C ASP A 338 30.91 -5.41 6.16
N ASN A 339 31.71 -5.38 5.09
CA ASN A 339 32.96 -6.15 4.84
C ASN A 339 33.06 -7.65 5.20
N LYS A 340 31.94 -8.31 5.46
CA LYS A 340 31.71 -9.74 5.49
C LYS A 340 30.35 -9.91 4.84
N THR A 341 30.27 -10.71 3.77
CA THR A 341 29.00 -11.17 3.18
C THR A 341 28.03 -11.48 4.31
N GLU A 342 26.81 -10.90 4.30
CA GLU A 342 25.90 -10.92 5.45
C GLU A 342 25.82 -12.36 5.95
N VAL A 343 26.39 -12.58 7.12
CA VAL A 343 26.50 -13.90 7.69
C VAL A 343 25.07 -14.31 8.00
N ALA A 344 24.64 -15.36 7.31
CA ALA A 344 23.32 -15.93 7.43
C ALA A 344 22.93 -16.13 8.90
N GLY A 345 21.78 -15.58 9.26
CA GLY A 345 21.21 -15.73 10.58
C GLY A 345 19.80 -15.17 10.58
N LYS A 346 18.81 -16.03 10.86
CA LYS A 346 17.43 -15.71 11.27
C LYS A 346 16.85 -14.45 10.62
N MET A 347 16.81 -14.41 9.29
CA MET A 347 16.18 -13.32 8.56
C MET A 347 14.81 -13.76 8.06
N TRP A 348 13.80 -13.42 8.85
CA TRP A 348 12.40 -13.68 8.53
C TRP A 348 11.75 -12.52 7.77
N ALA A 349 12.50 -11.44 7.56
CA ALA A 349 12.07 -10.24 6.87
C ALA A 349 12.82 -10.06 5.55
N PHE A 350 12.14 -9.59 4.51
CA PHE A 350 12.76 -9.12 3.28
C PHE A 350 13.64 -7.90 3.57
N LYS A 351 14.85 -7.91 3.01
CA LYS A 351 15.78 -6.78 3.06
C LYS A 351 16.09 -6.30 1.66
N PRO A 352 16.22 -4.97 1.46
CA PRO A 352 16.71 -4.43 0.21
C PRO A 352 18.20 -4.71 0.06
N SER A 353 18.62 -5.11 -1.13
CA SER A 353 20.03 -5.13 -1.51
C SER A 353 20.56 -3.72 -1.79
N LEU A 354 21.88 -3.58 -1.71
CA LEU A 354 22.60 -2.44 -2.26
C LEU A 354 22.59 -2.49 -3.80
N GLU A 355 22.75 -1.35 -4.48
CA GLU A 355 22.97 -1.31 -5.93
C GLU A 355 24.25 -2.05 -6.34
N ILE A 356 24.10 -2.95 -7.31
CA ILE A 356 25.13 -3.88 -7.76
C ILE A 356 25.56 -3.50 -9.17
N PRO A 357 26.77 -2.97 -9.40
CA PRO A 357 27.20 -2.59 -10.74
C PRO A 357 27.23 -3.79 -11.71
N LEU A 358 26.65 -3.63 -12.89
CA LEU A 358 26.57 -4.68 -13.90
C LEU A 358 27.56 -4.44 -15.07
N PRO A 359 28.65 -5.21 -15.16
CA PRO A 359 29.63 -5.05 -16.23
C PRO A 359 29.12 -5.63 -17.55
N LYS A 360 29.23 -4.85 -18.63
CA LYS A 360 28.89 -5.29 -19.98
C LYS A 360 29.88 -6.32 -20.52
N ARG A 361 29.40 -7.51 -20.90
CA ARG A 361 30.16 -8.51 -21.66
C ARG A 361 30.23 -8.14 -23.15
N LYS A 362 31.40 -8.34 -23.77
CA LYS A 362 31.59 -8.06 -25.21
C LYS A 362 30.99 -9.18 -26.06
N GLY A 363 29.89 -8.89 -26.76
CA GLY A 363 29.26 -9.81 -27.71
C GLY A 363 28.54 -11.00 -27.07
N ARG A 364 28.20 -10.89 -25.78
CA ARG A 364 27.39 -11.85 -25.00
C ARG A 364 26.53 -11.07 -24.02
N ALA A 365 25.38 -11.64 -23.65
CA ALA A 365 24.57 -11.13 -22.55
C ALA A 365 25.36 -11.17 -21.23
N THR A 366 25.01 -10.25 -20.34
CA THR A 366 25.46 -10.25 -18.95
C THR A 366 24.60 -11.22 -18.19
N GLU A 367 25.24 -12.18 -17.54
CA GLU A 367 24.59 -13.28 -16.83
C GLU A 367 24.45 -12.88 -15.36
N ILE A 368 23.23 -12.93 -14.84
CA ILE A 368 22.93 -12.65 -13.44
C ILE A 368 22.35 -13.92 -12.86
N GLN A 369 23.05 -14.52 -11.88
CA GLN A 369 22.64 -15.72 -11.18
C GLN A 369 22.40 -15.41 -9.72
N PHE A 370 21.21 -15.71 -9.22
CA PHE A 370 20.92 -15.80 -7.80
C PHE A 370 21.09 -17.25 -7.37
N VAL A 371 22.05 -17.51 -6.49
CA VAL A 371 22.48 -18.84 -6.08
C VAL A 371 22.22 -18.99 -4.60
N TYR A 372 21.22 -19.81 -4.26
CA TYR A 372 21.09 -20.33 -2.91
C TYR A 372 22.16 -21.41 -2.71
N VAL A 373 23.02 -21.22 -1.72
CA VAL A 373 24.08 -22.16 -1.36
C VAL A 373 23.72 -22.75 0.00
N LYS A 374 23.54 -24.07 0.01
CA LYS A 374 23.32 -24.86 1.22
C LYS A 374 24.63 -25.47 1.71
N ASP A 375 24.87 -25.38 3.00
CA ASP A 375 26.05 -25.89 3.67
C ASP A 375 26.03 -27.42 3.86
N SER A 376 27.03 -27.96 4.56
CA SER A 376 27.09 -29.39 4.89
C SER A 376 26.42 -29.65 6.23
N GLY A 377 25.11 -29.86 6.21
CA GLY A 377 24.34 -30.21 7.37
C GLY A 377 22.90 -30.55 7.02
N ASP A 378 22.37 -31.59 7.68
CA ASP A 378 20.93 -31.85 7.72
C ASP A 378 20.31 -30.79 8.65
N SER A 379 20.21 -29.56 8.15
CA SER A 379 19.42 -28.54 8.81
C SER A 379 17.95 -28.87 8.59
N LYS A 380 17.22 -28.80 9.69
CA LYS A 380 15.79 -28.49 9.64
C LYS A 380 15.74 -26.98 9.33
N PHE A 381 14.57 -26.41 8.97
CA PHE A 381 14.31 -24.95 8.99
C PHE A 381 14.38 -24.21 7.65
N GLY A 382 13.33 -24.38 6.83
CA GLY A 382 13.04 -23.53 5.67
C GLY A 382 13.98 -23.70 4.47
N ASP A 383 15.29 -23.86 4.73
CA ASP A 383 16.39 -24.08 3.79
C ASP A 383 16.10 -23.53 2.39
N ALA A 384 15.86 -22.23 2.35
CA ALA A 384 15.41 -21.57 1.14
C ALA A 384 15.79 -20.09 1.10
N ALA A 385 15.92 -19.57 -0.11
CA ALA A 385 15.97 -18.15 -0.40
C ALA A 385 14.71 -17.69 -1.13
N TRP A 386 14.38 -16.42 -0.92
CA TRP A 386 13.25 -15.75 -1.51
C TRP A 386 13.70 -14.42 -2.12
N ILE A 387 13.15 -14.05 -3.27
CA ILE A 387 13.36 -12.76 -3.93
C ILE A 387 12.00 -12.17 -4.32
N LYS A 388 11.74 -10.95 -3.85
CA LYS A 388 10.42 -10.31 -3.97
C LYS A 388 10.28 -9.46 -5.22
N ASP A 389 11.32 -8.72 -5.56
CA ASP A 389 11.41 -7.87 -6.75
C ASP A 389 12.85 -7.82 -7.26
N ILE A 390 13.02 -7.61 -8.56
CA ILE A 390 14.31 -7.48 -9.24
C ILE A 390 14.26 -6.26 -10.16
N ARG A 391 15.16 -5.31 -9.94
CA ARG A 391 15.35 -4.10 -10.74
C ARG A 391 16.72 -4.13 -11.42
N ILE A 392 16.73 -4.01 -12.75
CA ILE A 392 17.94 -4.06 -13.58
C ILE A 392 18.00 -2.79 -14.43
N SER A 393 18.92 -1.88 -14.12
CA SER A 393 19.17 -0.66 -14.91
C SER A 393 20.17 -0.91 -16.04
N GLY A 394 20.17 -0.04 -17.04
CA GLY A 394 21.13 -0.02 -18.14
C GLY A 394 20.94 -1.10 -19.21
N THR A 395 19.85 -1.89 -19.17
CA THR A 395 19.49 -2.86 -20.23
C THR A 395 19.01 -2.16 -21.49
N LYS A 396 18.49 -0.94 -21.37
CA LYS A 396 18.05 -0.12 -22.50
C LYS A 396 19.05 1.00 -22.77
N PRO A 397 19.38 1.29 -24.04
CA PRO A 397 20.30 2.39 -24.35
C PRO A 397 19.69 3.76 -24.04
N PHE A 398 18.36 3.84 -24.04
CA PHE A 398 17.57 5.01 -23.72
C PHE A 398 16.11 4.59 -23.62
N VAL A 399 15.29 5.42 -22.98
CA VAL A 399 13.83 5.42 -23.18
C VAL A 399 13.43 6.53 -24.13
N HIS A 400 12.24 6.45 -24.73
CA HIS A 400 11.81 7.40 -25.76
C HIS A 400 11.11 8.66 -25.20
N ARG A 401 10.69 8.60 -23.94
CA ARG A 401 10.10 9.72 -23.19
C ARG A 401 10.21 9.45 -21.69
N CYS A 402 10.13 10.49 -20.89
CA CYS A 402 9.88 10.34 -19.46
C CYS A 402 8.42 9.99 -19.22
N GLU A 403 8.18 9.08 -18.28
CA GLU A 403 6.86 8.79 -17.76
C GLU A 403 6.51 9.80 -16.69
N LEU A 404 5.26 10.26 -16.67
CA LEU A 404 4.78 11.08 -15.57
C LEU A 404 4.71 10.20 -14.32
N CYS A 405 5.10 10.76 -13.17
CA CYS A 405 4.88 10.09 -11.89
C CYS A 405 3.40 9.75 -11.77
N PRO A 406 3.01 8.48 -11.62
CA PRO A 406 1.61 8.12 -11.51
C PRO A 406 0.98 8.79 -10.29
N ALA A 407 -0.34 8.92 -10.30
CA ALA A 407 -1.09 9.36 -9.13
C ALA A 407 -0.66 8.55 -7.89
N GLY A 408 -0.66 9.21 -6.73
CA GLY A 408 -0.12 8.69 -5.47
C GLY A 408 1.38 8.69 -5.32
N THR A 409 2.12 9.12 -6.35
CA THR A 409 3.56 9.36 -6.29
C THR A 409 3.88 10.78 -6.73
N TYR A 410 5.09 11.24 -6.40
CA TYR A 410 5.58 12.55 -6.80
C TYR A 410 7.09 12.54 -7.02
N GLN A 411 7.58 13.56 -7.71
CA GLN A 411 9.01 13.81 -7.79
C GLN A 411 9.31 15.31 -7.94
N THR A 412 10.18 15.82 -7.08
CA THR A 412 10.57 17.24 -7.07
C THR A 412 11.78 17.52 -7.98
N ALA A 413 12.70 16.55 -8.10
CA ALA A 413 13.93 16.73 -8.84
C ALA A 413 13.74 16.44 -10.34
N PRO A 414 14.36 17.22 -11.24
CA PRO A 414 14.59 16.78 -12.61
C PRO A 414 15.58 15.59 -12.61
N GLU A 415 15.70 14.90 -13.75
CA GLU A 415 16.62 13.76 -13.92
C GLU A 415 16.34 12.56 -13.02
N SER A 416 15.08 12.39 -12.59
CA SER A 416 14.73 11.26 -11.73
C SER A 416 14.53 9.96 -12.50
N ASN A 417 14.98 8.86 -11.90
CA ASN A 417 14.76 7.51 -12.40
C ASN A 417 13.59 6.77 -11.72
N GLU A 418 13.01 7.37 -10.69
CA GLU A 418 11.86 6.83 -9.97
C GLU A 418 10.97 7.94 -9.38
N CYS A 419 9.77 7.56 -8.94
CA CYS A 419 8.86 8.45 -8.23
C CYS A 419 8.74 8.02 -6.78
N THR A 420 8.72 9.01 -5.89
CA THR A 420 8.57 8.77 -4.46
C THR A 420 7.08 8.63 -4.13
N PRO A 421 6.65 7.58 -3.41
CA PRO A 421 5.27 7.48 -2.93
C PRO A 421 4.92 8.65 -2.02
N CYS A 422 3.69 9.15 -2.11
CA CYS A 422 3.16 10.11 -1.15
C CYS A 422 3.23 9.55 0.26
N THR A 423 3.68 10.34 1.23
CA THR A 423 3.69 9.91 2.64
C THR A 423 2.27 9.79 3.17
N GLU A 424 2.11 9.12 4.31
CA GLU A 424 0.83 9.04 5.01
C GLU A 424 0.20 10.43 5.20
N ASN A 425 -1.13 10.50 5.15
CA ASN A 425 -1.96 11.71 5.20
C ASN A 425 -1.70 12.71 4.06
N THR A 426 -1.06 12.26 2.98
CA THR A 426 -0.89 13.04 1.75
C THR A 426 -1.24 12.20 0.51
N PHE A 427 -1.67 12.86 -0.56
CA PHE A 427 -2.08 12.20 -1.80
C PHE A 427 -1.63 12.98 -3.04
N SER A 428 -1.75 12.34 -4.21
CA SER A 428 -1.59 12.98 -5.51
C SER A 428 -2.61 12.40 -6.47
N ASP A 429 -3.56 13.20 -6.93
CA ASP A 429 -4.71 12.75 -7.73
C ASP A 429 -4.49 12.82 -9.24
N PHE A 430 -3.31 13.28 -9.69
CA PHE A 430 -2.99 13.39 -11.10
C PHE A 430 -1.56 12.89 -11.40
N PRO A 431 -1.33 12.33 -12.60
CA PRO A 431 0.01 12.03 -13.06
C PRO A 431 0.86 13.31 -13.20
N GLY A 432 2.13 13.24 -12.87
CA GLY A 432 3.06 14.36 -13.06
C GLY A 432 3.25 15.22 -11.82
N ALA A 433 2.79 14.75 -10.65
CA ALA A 433 2.87 15.53 -9.43
C ALA A 433 4.32 15.78 -9.00
N THR A 434 4.59 17.04 -8.64
CA THR A 434 5.88 17.47 -8.10
C THR A 434 5.89 17.55 -6.58
N ARG A 435 4.73 17.37 -5.94
CA ARG A 435 4.52 17.33 -4.50
C ARG A 435 3.22 16.57 -4.22
N CYS A 436 3.08 16.04 -3.02
CA CYS A 436 1.80 15.53 -2.53
C CYS A 436 1.00 16.64 -1.83
N THR A 437 -0.32 16.52 -1.91
CA THR A 437 -1.29 17.39 -1.26
C THR A 437 -1.68 16.76 0.08
N PRO A 438 -1.67 17.50 1.21
CA PRO A 438 -2.14 16.98 2.49
C PRO A 438 -3.66 16.76 2.47
N CYS A 439 -4.13 15.72 3.16
CA CYS A 439 -5.55 15.51 3.41
C CYS A 439 -6.11 16.53 4.40
N SER A 440 -7.41 16.84 4.30
CA SER A 440 -8.07 17.66 5.30
C SER A 440 -8.16 16.93 6.64
N ALA A 441 -8.47 17.64 7.74
CA ALA A 441 -8.53 17.02 9.07
C ALA A 441 -9.57 15.89 9.18
N ALA A 442 -10.64 15.95 8.38
CA ALA A 442 -11.71 14.96 8.32
C ALA A 442 -11.43 13.82 7.32
N GLU A 443 -10.22 13.77 6.76
CA GLU A 443 -9.80 12.80 5.77
C GLU A 443 -8.42 12.23 6.14
N TRP A 444 -8.04 11.13 5.50
CA TRP A 444 -6.75 10.49 5.68
C TRP A 444 -6.31 9.82 4.38
N ALA A 445 -5.05 9.40 4.30
CA ALA A 445 -4.55 8.69 3.13
C ALA A 445 -3.37 7.77 3.52
N PRO A 446 -3.39 6.48 3.16
CA PRO A 446 -2.20 5.64 3.31
C PRO A 446 -1.07 6.08 2.38
N LYS A 447 0.15 5.62 2.65
CA LYS A 447 1.32 5.91 1.80
C LYS A 447 1.06 5.48 0.35
N GLY A 448 1.34 6.34 -0.61
CA GLY A 448 1.14 6.07 -2.04
C GLY A 448 -0.30 6.28 -2.56
N SER A 449 -1.11 7.08 -1.85
CA SER A 449 -2.53 7.27 -2.19
C SER A 449 -2.81 8.30 -3.27
N GLU A 450 -3.77 7.98 -4.12
CA GLU A 450 -4.21 8.84 -5.22
C GLU A 450 -5.29 9.84 -4.81
N ARG A 451 -5.92 9.62 -3.66
CA ARG A 451 -6.95 10.48 -3.09
C ARG A 451 -6.97 10.32 -1.59
N CYS A 452 -7.56 11.27 -0.89
CA CYS A 452 -7.92 11.06 0.50
C CYS A 452 -9.17 10.18 0.62
N LEU A 453 -9.22 9.43 1.71
CA LEU A 453 -10.36 8.70 2.19
C LEU A 453 -11.03 9.52 3.30
N THR A 454 -12.35 9.62 3.26
CA THR A 454 -13.11 10.27 4.33
C THR A 454 -12.95 9.48 5.61
N LYS A 455 -12.67 10.17 6.73
CA LYS A 455 -12.76 9.56 8.04
C LYS A 455 -14.22 9.38 8.39
N GLU A 456 -14.66 8.14 8.50
CA GLU A 456 -15.99 7.84 9.03
C GLU A 456 -16.01 8.09 10.55
N ALA A 457 -17.21 8.21 11.13
CA ALA A 457 -17.31 8.34 12.59
C ALA A 457 -16.82 7.04 13.22
N CYS A 458 -15.93 7.13 14.21
CA CYS A 458 -15.43 5.91 14.82
C CYS A 458 -16.59 5.10 15.44
N GLU A 459 -16.73 3.84 15.04
CA GLU A 459 -17.70 2.90 15.59
C GLU A 459 -17.10 2.17 16.80
N LEU A 460 -17.86 2.10 17.89
CA LEU A 460 -17.41 1.51 19.15
C LEU A 460 -16.95 0.05 19.02
N GLU A 461 -17.50 -0.68 18.05
CA GLU A 461 -17.28 -2.11 17.88
C GLU A 461 -16.15 -2.46 16.90
N THR A 462 -15.70 -1.51 16.07
CA THR A 462 -14.67 -1.74 15.03
C THR A 462 -13.41 -0.91 15.24
N ASP A 463 -13.52 0.22 15.94
CA ASP A 463 -12.42 1.21 15.98
C ASP A 463 -11.88 1.44 17.40
N PHE A 464 -12.54 0.86 18.40
CA PHE A 464 -12.15 0.97 19.80
C PHE A 464 -11.95 -0.39 20.45
N ILE A 465 -10.88 -0.51 21.23
CA ILE A 465 -10.69 -1.66 22.13
C ILE A 465 -11.11 -1.28 23.56
N PRO A 466 -11.75 -2.20 24.29
CA PRO A 466 -12.09 -1.99 25.69
C PRO A 466 -10.85 -2.15 26.58
N ILE A 467 -10.66 -1.23 27.51
CA ILE A 467 -9.62 -1.27 28.53
C ILE A 467 -10.28 -1.27 29.89
N ARG A 468 -10.16 -2.41 30.55
CA ARG A 468 -10.82 -2.69 31.82
C ARG A 468 -9.89 -2.33 32.97
N THR A 469 -10.43 -1.59 33.92
CA THR A 469 -9.74 -1.22 35.17
C THR A 469 -10.65 -1.57 36.33
N CYS A 470 -10.13 -2.33 37.30
CA CYS A 470 -10.89 -2.72 38.47
C CYS A 470 -10.26 -2.11 39.72
N VAL A 471 -11.01 -1.26 40.41
CA VAL A 471 -10.57 -0.60 41.65
C VAL A 471 -11.66 -0.78 42.70
N ASN A 472 -11.30 -1.28 43.88
CA ASN A 472 -12.23 -1.52 45.00
C ASN A 472 -13.46 -2.38 44.60
N GLY A 473 -13.27 -3.38 43.74
CA GLY A 473 -14.35 -4.27 43.29
C GLY A 473 -15.33 -3.65 42.29
N LYS A 474 -15.05 -2.43 41.81
CA LYS A 474 -15.78 -1.77 40.73
C LYS A 474 -14.95 -1.76 39.47
N GLU A 475 -15.55 -2.19 38.37
CA GLU A 475 -14.90 -2.18 37.05
C GLU A 475 -15.35 -0.97 36.26
N SER A 476 -14.38 -0.23 35.73
CA SER A 476 -14.57 0.79 34.72
C SER A 476 -13.99 0.30 33.39
N VAL A 477 -14.79 0.44 32.34
CA VAL A 477 -14.39 0.19 30.96
C VAL A 477 -14.17 1.54 30.29
N ARG A 478 -12.92 1.83 29.94
CA ARG A 478 -12.58 2.92 29.02
C ARG A 478 -12.37 2.32 27.64
N TYR A 479 -12.75 3.02 26.60
CA TYR A 479 -12.50 2.59 25.23
C TYR A 479 -11.35 3.41 24.68
N GLU A 480 -10.37 2.74 24.07
CA GLU A 480 -9.23 3.36 23.42
C GLU A 480 -9.34 3.19 21.93
N GLN A 481 -9.27 4.31 21.20
CA GLN A 481 -9.29 4.31 19.75
C GLN A 481 -7.99 3.69 19.23
N VAL A 482 -8.12 2.66 18.41
CA VAL A 482 -6.98 1.94 17.82
C VAL A 482 -6.85 2.20 16.33
N ASP A 483 -7.93 2.57 15.65
CA ASP A 483 -7.88 3.01 14.27
C ASP A 483 -7.66 4.54 14.22
N PRO A 484 -6.46 5.03 13.83
CA PRO A 484 -6.20 6.47 13.70
C PRO A 484 -6.92 7.11 12.49
N HIS A 485 -7.56 6.29 11.64
CA HIS A 485 -8.14 6.68 10.37
C HIS A 485 -9.63 7.01 10.44
N CYS A 486 -10.24 7.04 11.63
CA CYS A 486 -11.61 7.47 11.85
C CYS A 486 -11.68 8.80 12.64
N ASN A 487 -12.84 9.45 12.61
CA ASN A 487 -13.08 10.70 13.32
C ASN A 487 -13.38 10.40 14.80
N PRO A 488 -12.56 10.88 15.75
CA PRO A 488 -12.70 10.55 17.15
C PRO A 488 -14.07 10.95 17.67
N SER A 489 -14.80 9.98 18.20
CA SER A 489 -15.99 10.19 19.03
C SER A 489 -15.58 10.12 20.50
N ASN A 490 -16.37 10.69 21.42
CA ASN A 490 -16.20 10.42 22.84
C ASN A 490 -16.85 9.06 23.12
N PRO A 491 -16.09 7.96 23.26
CA PRO A 491 -16.71 6.69 23.54
C PRO A 491 -17.33 6.71 24.95
N PRO A 492 -18.42 5.97 25.18
CA PRO A 492 -19.02 5.88 26.50
C PRO A 492 -18.04 5.26 27.50
N THR A 493 -18.02 5.75 28.73
CA THR A 493 -17.38 5.04 29.84
C THR A 493 -18.45 4.25 30.56
N ASP A 494 -18.29 2.93 30.65
CA ASP A 494 -19.21 2.09 31.42
C ASP A 494 -18.59 1.74 32.77
N THR A 495 -19.43 1.67 33.80
CA THR A 495 -19.03 1.27 35.15
C THR A 495 -19.98 0.20 35.67
N LYS A 496 -19.41 -0.95 36.03
CA LYS A 496 -20.15 -2.10 36.52
C LYS A 496 -19.67 -2.49 37.92
N ASP A 497 -20.62 -2.90 38.76
CA ASP A 497 -20.31 -3.52 40.05
C ASP A 497 -19.83 -4.97 39.82
N GLY A 498 -18.67 -5.29 40.41
CA GLY A 498 -17.99 -6.57 40.20
C GLY A 498 -17.04 -6.52 38.99
N CYS A 499 -15.84 -7.05 39.18
CA CYS A 499 -14.81 -7.04 38.15
C CYS A 499 -14.79 -8.32 37.33
N THR A 500 -14.39 -8.19 36.07
CA THR A 500 -14.14 -9.33 35.19
C THR A 500 -13.17 -10.29 35.89
N PRO A 501 -13.52 -11.59 35.98
CA PRO A 501 -12.63 -12.60 36.54
C PRO A 501 -11.31 -12.63 35.77
N CYS A 502 -10.23 -12.96 36.47
CA CYS A 502 -8.96 -13.21 35.79
C CYS A 502 -9.09 -14.40 34.82
N PRO A 503 -8.37 -14.40 33.69
CA PRO A 503 -8.27 -15.56 32.82
C PRO A 503 -7.92 -16.83 33.61
N ALA A 504 -8.35 -17.98 33.10
CA ALA A 504 -8.15 -19.25 33.78
C ALA A 504 -6.67 -19.46 34.15
N GLY A 505 -6.42 -19.97 35.36
CA GLY A 505 -5.09 -20.17 35.93
C GLY A 505 -4.41 -18.91 36.49
N LEU A 506 -5.05 -17.74 36.39
CA LEU A 506 -4.63 -16.52 37.08
C LEU A 506 -5.61 -16.18 38.21
N VAL A 507 -5.09 -15.54 39.25
CA VAL A 507 -5.88 -15.07 40.40
C VAL A 507 -5.82 -13.55 40.52
N PRO A 508 -6.90 -12.90 41.01
CA PRO A 508 -6.93 -11.46 41.18
C PRO A 508 -5.98 -11.04 42.30
N HIS A 509 -5.13 -10.06 42.00
CA HIS A 509 -4.25 -9.39 42.95
C HIS A 509 -4.57 -7.90 42.94
N ASP A 510 -5.38 -7.47 43.91
CA ASP A 510 -5.83 -6.09 44.04
C ASP A 510 -4.74 -5.20 44.65
N THR A 511 -4.45 -4.09 43.97
CA THR A 511 -3.58 -3.01 44.46
C THR A 511 -4.34 -1.69 44.51
N ALA A 512 -3.79 -0.67 45.16
CA ALA A 512 -4.37 0.67 45.17
C ALA A 512 -4.49 1.29 43.75
N SER A 513 -3.66 0.84 42.82
CA SER A 513 -3.66 1.22 41.39
C SER A 513 -4.59 0.37 40.52
N GLY A 514 -5.18 -0.70 41.06
CA GLY A 514 -6.12 -1.58 40.35
C GLY A 514 -5.83 -3.08 40.55
N ARG A 515 -6.72 -3.92 40.03
CA ARG A 515 -6.59 -5.39 39.96
C ARG A 515 -5.63 -5.79 38.85
N ARG A 516 -4.61 -6.55 39.20
CA ARG A 516 -3.80 -7.32 38.22
C ARG A 516 -4.12 -8.81 38.36
N CYS A 517 -3.92 -9.57 37.31
CA CYS A 517 -4.05 -11.03 37.35
C CYS A 517 -2.65 -11.64 37.47
N VAL A 518 -2.44 -12.48 38.49
CA VAL A 518 -1.13 -13.11 38.75
C VAL A 518 -1.25 -14.62 38.71
N ALA A 519 -0.21 -15.29 38.24
CA ALA A 519 -0.15 -16.75 38.26
C ALA A 519 -0.05 -17.27 39.69
N CYS A 520 -0.55 -18.49 39.89
CA CYS A 520 -0.36 -19.21 41.13
C CYS A 520 1.10 -19.60 41.35
N GLU A 521 1.48 -19.83 42.60
CA GLU A 521 2.80 -20.38 42.91
C GLU A 521 2.97 -21.77 42.28
N PRO A 522 4.20 -22.17 41.93
CA PRO A 522 4.47 -23.49 41.35
C PRO A 522 3.87 -24.64 42.19
N GLY A 523 3.15 -25.55 41.52
CA GLY A 523 2.46 -26.67 42.17
C GLY A 523 1.00 -26.38 42.57
N SER A 524 0.48 -25.20 42.24
CA SER A 524 -0.93 -24.84 42.40
C SER A 524 -1.61 -24.50 41.07
N TYR A 525 -2.92 -24.69 41.00
CA TYR A 525 -3.78 -24.35 39.87
C TYR A 525 -4.96 -23.46 40.32
N ALA A 526 -5.57 -22.74 39.39
CA ALA A 526 -6.77 -21.95 39.66
C ALA A 526 -7.81 -22.09 38.53
N GLN A 527 -9.00 -22.57 38.88
CA GLN A 527 -10.18 -22.60 38.01
C GLN A 527 -11.11 -21.41 38.28
N GLY A 528 -10.59 -20.19 38.09
CA GLY A 528 -11.36 -18.95 38.28
C GLY A 528 -11.60 -18.54 39.74
N GLY A 529 -10.80 -19.08 40.67
CA GLY A 529 -10.91 -18.86 42.12
C GLY A 529 -9.56 -18.59 42.79
N ALA A 530 -9.39 -19.01 44.04
CA ALA A 530 -8.09 -18.97 44.72
C ALA A 530 -7.16 -20.09 44.20
N CYS A 531 -5.85 -19.94 44.43
CA CYS A 531 -4.89 -20.99 44.08
C CYS A 531 -5.09 -22.23 44.98
N GLU A 532 -5.25 -23.39 44.34
CA GLU A 532 -5.38 -24.68 44.99
C GLU A 532 -4.16 -25.55 44.69
N PRO A 533 -3.62 -26.32 45.65
CA PRO A 533 -2.51 -27.23 45.39
C PRO A 533 -2.95 -28.40 44.49
N CYS A 534 -2.06 -28.84 43.60
CA CYS A 534 -2.32 -30.01 42.77
C CYS A 534 -2.55 -31.28 43.62
N PRO A 535 -3.59 -32.09 43.32
CA PRO A 535 -3.76 -33.40 43.93
C PRO A 535 -2.51 -34.29 43.80
N GLY A 536 -2.25 -35.12 44.80
CA GLY A 536 -1.11 -36.05 44.75
C GLY A 536 -1.16 -36.95 43.52
N GLY A 537 -0.08 -36.99 42.74
CA GLY A 537 0.01 -37.74 41.48
C GLY A 537 -0.33 -36.93 40.22
N THR A 538 -0.74 -35.67 40.36
CA THR A 538 -0.94 -34.72 39.26
C THR A 538 0.19 -33.69 39.23
N PHE A 539 0.36 -32.98 38.10
CA PHE A 539 1.30 -31.88 37.99
C PHE A 539 0.65 -30.66 37.34
N ALA A 540 1.03 -29.49 37.82
CA ALA A 540 0.60 -28.20 37.28
C ALA A 540 1.33 -27.91 35.95
N GLN A 541 0.67 -28.06 34.80
CA GLN A 541 1.25 -27.64 33.53
C GLN A 541 0.91 -26.16 33.27
N PRO A 542 1.89 -25.24 33.30
CA PRO A 542 1.63 -23.83 33.08
C PRO A 542 1.39 -23.53 31.60
N ALA A 543 0.58 -22.51 31.32
CA ALA A 543 0.28 -22.06 29.98
C ALA A 543 0.14 -20.54 29.91
N LEU A 544 0.61 -19.98 28.80
CA LEU A 544 0.22 -18.65 28.34
C LEU A 544 -1.09 -18.82 27.57
N SER A 545 -2.17 -18.17 28.00
CA SER A 545 -3.49 -18.33 27.40
C SER A 545 -4.17 -16.98 27.20
N TYR A 546 -4.21 -16.57 25.94
CA TYR A 546 -4.95 -15.41 25.43
C TYR A 546 -6.20 -15.92 24.69
N PRO A 547 -7.36 -16.05 25.36
CA PRO A 547 -8.62 -16.34 24.66
C PRO A 547 -9.06 -15.19 23.73
N ASN A 548 -8.51 -14.01 23.99
CA ASN A 548 -8.45 -12.81 23.17
C ASN A 548 -7.28 -11.97 23.69
N PHE A 549 -7.07 -10.79 23.12
CA PHE A 549 -5.94 -9.92 23.42
C PHE A 549 -6.32 -8.64 24.19
N GLU A 550 -7.49 -8.60 24.84
CA GLU A 550 -7.92 -7.47 25.70
C GLU A 550 -6.92 -7.20 26.84
N ALA A 551 -6.24 -8.26 27.27
CA ALA A 551 -5.28 -8.27 28.35
C ALA A 551 -4.06 -7.36 28.15
N PHE A 552 -3.75 -6.96 26.90
CA PHE A 552 -2.67 -6.00 26.61
C PHE A 552 -2.98 -4.57 27.05
N GLY A 553 -4.25 -4.21 27.27
CA GLY A 553 -4.62 -2.91 27.82
C GLY A 553 -4.24 -1.70 26.97
N GLY A 554 -4.21 -1.85 25.63
CA GLY A 554 -4.10 -0.73 24.69
C GLY A 554 -3.00 -0.88 23.65
N THR A 555 -1.87 -1.49 24.00
CA THR A 555 -0.68 -1.54 23.14
C THR A 555 0.02 -2.88 23.24
N ILE A 556 0.61 -3.33 22.12
CA ILE A 556 1.46 -4.52 22.11
C ILE A 556 2.79 -4.18 22.79
N GLY A 557 3.16 -4.97 23.80
CA GLY A 557 4.36 -4.74 24.61
C GLY A 557 4.63 -5.89 25.56
N THR A 558 4.60 -5.63 26.87
CA THR A 558 4.71 -6.72 27.86
C THR A 558 3.34 -7.35 28.08
N GLY A 559 3.24 -8.65 27.86
CA GLY A 559 2.01 -9.41 28.09
C GLY A 559 1.72 -9.65 29.58
N ILE A 560 0.55 -10.22 29.88
CA ILE A 560 0.10 -10.45 31.27
C ILE A 560 0.89 -11.53 32.01
N TYR A 561 1.63 -12.36 31.28
CA TYR A 561 2.53 -13.37 31.85
C TYR A 561 3.98 -12.87 31.93
N GLY A 562 4.24 -11.60 31.59
CA GLY A 562 5.56 -10.96 31.66
C GLY A 562 6.43 -11.17 30.41
N GLU A 563 5.89 -11.80 29.38
CA GLU A 563 6.57 -12.04 28.11
C GLU A 563 6.64 -10.77 27.26
N ALA A 564 7.71 -10.63 26.47
CA ALA A 564 7.95 -9.47 25.63
C ALA A 564 7.46 -9.71 24.20
N TRP A 565 6.56 -8.84 23.74
CA TRP A 565 6.08 -8.79 22.36
C TRP A 565 6.70 -7.62 21.60
N THR A 566 6.94 -7.81 20.31
CA THR A 566 7.48 -6.78 19.41
C THR A 566 6.77 -6.80 18.08
N THR A 567 6.66 -5.65 17.43
CA THR A 567 6.09 -5.57 16.09
C THR A 567 6.83 -4.56 15.21
N SER A 568 6.87 -4.81 13.91
CA SER A 568 7.48 -3.93 12.90
C SER A 568 6.82 -4.12 11.54
N CYS A 569 7.02 -3.18 10.62
CA CYS A 569 6.63 -3.31 9.23
C CYS A 569 7.72 -2.77 8.30
N HIS A 570 7.97 -3.48 7.20
CA HIS A 570 8.97 -3.18 6.18
C HIS A 570 8.31 -2.99 4.81
N GLY A 571 8.85 -2.09 3.99
CA GLY A 571 8.31 -1.75 2.66
C GLY A 571 7.28 -0.61 2.69
N LEU A 572 6.23 -0.70 1.87
CA LEU A 572 5.18 0.33 1.78
C LEU A 572 4.10 0.13 2.84
N CYS A 573 4.44 0.31 4.10
CA CYS A 573 3.50 0.15 5.19
C CYS A 573 2.60 1.37 5.37
N ALA A 574 1.31 1.15 5.66
CA ALA A 574 0.43 2.18 6.19
C ALA A 574 0.54 2.28 7.71
N GLU A 575 0.68 1.15 8.39
CA GLU A 575 0.84 1.07 9.84
C GLU A 575 2.26 0.63 10.24
N ALA A 576 2.64 0.85 11.50
CA ALA A 576 3.99 0.52 12.00
C ALA A 576 4.26 -1.00 12.15
N GLY A 577 3.23 -1.83 11.99
CA GLY A 577 3.26 -3.27 12.27
C GLY A 577 1.87 -3.76 12.61
N TRP A 578 1.83 -4.83 13.40
CA TRP A 578 0.62 -5.38 13.98
C TRP A 578 0.08 -4.47 15.08
N GLY A 579 -1.25 -4.41 15.18
CA GLY A 579 -1.99 -3.67 16.19
C GLY A 579 -3.04 -4.52 16.88
N LEU A 580 -3.66 -3.94 17.91
CA LEU A 580 -4.85 -4.49 18.53
C LEU A 580 -6.08 -3.89 17.84
N VAL A 581 -6.98 -4.72 17.35
CA VAL A 581 -8.24 -4.25 16.74
C VAL A 581 -9.42 -5.00 17.33
N PRO A 582 -10.59 -4.37 17.49
CA PRO A 582 -11.78 -5.08 17.88
C PRO A 582 -12.36 -5.85 16.68
N ARG A 583 -12.88 -7.04 16.91
CA ARG A 583 -13.53 -7.86 15.89
C ARG A 583 -14.74 -8.57 16.46
N ARG A 584 -15.81 -8.62 15.65
CA ARG A 584 -17.05 -9.28 16.00
C ARG A 584 -16.97 -10.78 15.67
N VAL A 585 -16.93 -11.62 16.70
CA VAL A 585 -16.93 -13.09 16.58
C VAL A 585 -18.20 -13.63 17.24
N LYS A 586 -19.07 -14.29 16.46
CA LYS A 586 -20.32 -14.91 16.95
C LYS A 586 -21.21 -13.98 17.80
N GLY A 587 -21.16 -12.67 17.55
CA GLY A 587 -21.97 -11.67 18.24
C GLY A 587 -21.27 -10.93 19.39
N GLU A 588 -20.06 -11.35 19.78
CA GLU A 588 -19.23 -10.68 20.79
C GLU A 588 -18.10 -9.89 20.12
N VAL A 589 -17.73 -8.74 20.70
CA VAL A 589 -16.58 -7.93 20.25
C VAL A 589 -15.36 -8.35 21.05
N LEU A 590 -14.35 -8.90 20.38
CA LEU A 590 -13.10 -9.36 20.98
C LEU A 590 -11.95 -8.49 20.49
N THR A 591 -10.99 -8.21 21.35
CA THR A 591 -9.72 -7.61 20.92
C THR A 591 -8.83 -8.69 20.32
N VAL A 592 -8.36 -8.47 19.10
CA VAL A 592 -7.52 -9.41 18.35
C VAL A 592 -6.23 -8.74 17.90
N LEU A 593 -5.22 -9.54 17.57
CA LEU A 593 -4.02 -9.06 16.89
C LEU A 593 -4.31 -8.97 15.39
N ASN A 594 -3.96 -7.88 14.75
CA ASN A 594 -4.13 -7.70 13.31
C ASN A 594 -2.88 -7.08 12.69
N SER A 595 -2.51 -7.54 11.49
CA SER A 595 -1.29 -7.14 10.80
C SER A 595 -1.27 -5.70 10.28
N GLY A 596 -2.39 -4.99 10.38
CA GLY A 596 -2.62 -3.69 9.75
C GLY A 596 -3.33 -3.81 8.39
N GLN A 597 -4.00 -2.73 7.98
CA GLN A 597 -4.66 -2.60 6.67
C GLN A 597 -4.01 -1.49 5.83
N TYR A 598 -4.43 -1.34 4.58
CA TYR A 598 -4.04 -0.22 3.70
C TYR A 598 -2.57 -0.12 3.31
N HIS A 599 -1.81 -1.18 3.54
CA HIS A 599 -0.44 -1.27 3.05
C HIS A 599 -0.39 -1.12 1.51
N GLY A 600 0.70 -0.54 1.01
CA GLY A 600 1.01 -0.43 -0.41
C GLY A 600 1.47 -1.78 -1.00
N HIS A 601 1.97 -1.75 -2.23
CA HIS A 601 2.59 -2.95 -2.81
C HIS A 601 3.86 -3.34 -2.03
N SER A 602 4.18 -4.62 -2.02
CA SER A 602 5.42 -5.14 -1.47
C SER A 602 5.74 -4.70 -0.04
N PHE A 603 4.82 -4.93 0.90
CA PHE A 603 5.07 -4.77 2.34
C PHE A 603 5.31 -6.11 3.05
N GLU A 604 5.77 -6.05 4.29
CA GLU A 604 5.81 -7.18 5.24
C GLU A 604 5.63 -6.67 6.67
N SER A 605 4.63 -7.21 7.38
CA SER A 605 4.26 -6.85 8.75
C SER A 605 4.55 -8.02 9.70
N LEU A 606 5.30 -7.76 10.77
CA LEU A 606 5.86 -8.76 11.67
C LEU A 606 5.34 -8.57 13.10
N LEU A 607 5.04 -9.68 13.77
CA LEU A 607 4.72 -9.74 15.19
C LEU A 607 5.52 -10.86 15.83
N SER A 608 6.24 -10.60 16.93
CA SER A 608 7.02 -11.62 17.62
C SER A 608 6.76 -11.65 19.13
N VAL A 609 6.87 -12.84 19.73
CA VAL A 609 6.83 -13.05 21.19
C VAL A 609 7.93 -14.03 21.63
N ASN A 610 8.61 -13.71 22.72
CA ASN A 610 9.63 -14.57 23.34
C ASN A 610 9.04 -15.35 24.50
N VAL A 611 9.18 -16.67 24.50
CA VAL A 611 8.59 -17.59 25.47
C VAL A 611 9.62 -18.64 25.89
N THR A 612 9.65 -19.00 27.18
CA THR A 612 10.47 -20.13 27.68
C THR A 612 9.54 -21.25 28.11
N LEU A 613 9.78 -22.47 27.63
CA LEU A 613 9.02 -23.67 27.97
C LEU A 613 9.82 -24.52 28.97
N ALA A 614 9.31 -24.66 30.19
CA ALA A 614 9.88 -25.50 31.24
C ALA A 614 9.61 -27.01 31.02
N SER A 615 8.59 -27.33 30.23
CA SER A 615 8.24 -28.69 29.83
C SER A 615 7.79 -28.71 28.38
N ALA A 616 7.74 -29.90 27.77
CA ALA A 616 7.03 -30.06 26.52
C ALA A 616 5.59 -29.54 26.62
N GLY A 617 5.07 -29.05 25.50
CA GLY A 617 3.80 -28.36 25.41
C GLY A 617 3.31 -28.30 23.97
N THR A 618 2.42 -27.35 23.73
CA THR A 618 1.77 -27.11 22.44
C THR A 618 1.59 -25.62 22.24
N ILE A 619 1.66 -25.17 20.99
CA ILE A 619 1.17 -23.86 20.56
C ILE A 619 -0.09 -24.06 19.75
N SER A 620 -1.15 -23.33 20.06
CA SER A 620 -2.38 -23.32 19.27
C SER A 620 -2.96 -21.91 19.16
N PHE A 621 -3.48 -21.57 17.99
CA PHE A 621 -4.17 -20.29 17.76
C PHE A 621 -5.12 -20.38 16.57
N ARG A 622 -6.15 -19.53 16.58
CA ARG A 622 -6.96 -19.26 15.39
C ARG A 622 -6.46 -18.05 14.61
N TYR A 623 -6.46 -18.15 13.29
CA TYR A 623 -6.08 -17.05 12.40
C TYR A 623 -6.97 -17.00 11.15
N GLY A 624 -6.96 -15.87 10.44
CA GLY A 624 -7.68 -15.75 9.17
C GLY A 624 -7.38 -14.45 8.44
N LEU A 625 -7.42 -14.50 7.11
CA LEU A 625 -7.30 -13.31 6.26
C LEU A 625 -8.61 -12.53 6.28
N GLN A 626 -8.49 -11.22 6.41
CA GLN A 626 -9.61 -10.29 6.39
C GLN A 626 -9.46 -9.40 5.16
N SER A 627 -10.41 -9.52 4.23
CA SER A 627 -10.51 -8.69 3.03
C SER A 627 -11.91 -8.12 2.88
N GLU A 628 -12.00 -6.82 2.60
CA GLU A 628 -13.25 -6.22 2.10
C GLU A 628 -13.37 -6.26 0.57
N ASP A 629 -12.27 -6.58 -0.13
CA ASP A 629 -12.22 -6.71 -1.58
C ASP A 629 -12.49 -8.17 -2.01
N THR A 630 -13.41 -8.39 -2.94
CA THR A 630 -13.84 -9.70 -3.47
C THR A 630 -12.87 -10.34 -4.48
N ILE A 631 -11.58 -9.99 -4.44
CA ILE A 631 -10.58 -10.38 -5.45
C ILE A 631 -10.00 -11.77 -5.12
N GLN A 632 -9.43 -12.47 -6.11
CA GLN A 632 -8.68 -13.72 -5.93
C GLN A 632 -7.40 -13.47 -5.08
N LEU A 633 -7.51 -13.61 -3.77
CA LEU A 633 -6.47 -13.34 -2.76
C LEU A 633 -5.34 -14.39 -2.60
N PRO A 634 -5.53 -15.71 -2.84
CA PRO A 634 -4.58 -16.71 -2.35
C PRO A 634 -3.25 -16.79 -3.12
N ALA A 635 -3.10 -16.11 -4.27
CA ALA A 635 -1.84 -16.13 -5.03
C ALA A 635 -0.84 -15.03 -4.62
N ARG A 636 -1.25 -14.10 -3.73
CA ARG A 636 -0.58 -12.78 -3.61
C ARG A 636 -0.21 -12.36 -2.19
N ALA A 637 -0.67 -13.09 -1.18
CA ALA A 637 -0.30 -12.89 0.21
C ALA A 637 0.64 -14.02 0.66
N GLN A 638 1.41 -13.84 1.73
CA GLN A 638 2.14 -14.91 2.40
C GLN A 638 1.96 -14.75 3.89
N VAL A 639 1.56 -15.84 4.55
CA VAL A 639 1.44 -15.92 6.01
C VAL A 639 2.45 -16.95 6.49
N THR A 640 3.32 -16.59 7.42
CA THR A 640 4.35 -17.49 7.93
C THR A 640 4.42 -17.39 9.44
N LEU A 641 4.30 -18.53 10.12
CA LEU A 641 4.66 -18.67 11.52
C LEU A 641 6.09 -19.17 11.59
N VAL A 642 6.93 -18.42 12.26
CA VAL A 642 8.31 -18.79 12.56
C VAL A 642 8.39 -19.12 14.03
N LYS A 643 9.02 -20.23 14.36
CA LYS A 643 9.35 -20.69 15.70
C LYS A 643 10.85 -20.73 15.77
N THR A 644 11.45 -20.13 16.78
CA THR A 644 12.89 -19.96 16.83
C THR A 644 13.42 -20.48 18.15
N SER A 645 14.22 -21.54 18.17
CA SER A 645 14.70 -22.16 19.42
C SER A 645 16.21 -22.30 19.53
N SER A 646 16.69 -22.76 20.69
CA SER A 646 18.09 -23.16 20.89
C SER A 646 18.47 -24.42 20.11
N GLU A 647 17.50 -25.27 19.81
CA GLU A 647 17.67 -26.50 19.02
C GLU A 647 17.43 -26.26 17.51
N GLY A 648 16.89 -25.08 17.18
CA GLY A 648 16.75 -24.53 15.83
C GLY A 648 15.35 -23.96 15.52
N ASP A 649 15.10 -23.53 14.27
CA ASP A 649 14.03 -22.57 13.93
C ASP A 649 12.95 -23.07 12.93
N ASP A 650 11.80 -23.57 13.34
CA ASP A 650 10.77 -24.03 12.39
C ASP A 650 9.95 -22.91 11.75
N ALA A 651 9.83 -22.90 10.41
CA ALA A 651 8.99 -21.95 9.68
C ALA A 651 7.87 -22.68 8.94
N THR A 652 6.64 -22.41 9.35
CA THR A 652 5.44 -22.96 8.72
C THR A 652 4.76 -21.87 7.89
N VAL A 653 4.71 -22.05 6.57
CA VAL A 653 3.79 -21.27 5.74
C VAL A 653 2.38 -21.75 6.07
N LEU A 654 1.57 -20.87 6.63
CA LEU A 654 0.21 -21.21 7.02
C LEU A 654 -0.67 -21.25 5.77
N ASP A 655 -1.57 -22.22 5.70
CA ASP A 655 -2.52 -22.33 4.59
C ASP A 655 -3.41 -21.08 4.54
N TYR A 656 -3.75 -20.67 3.32
CA TYR A 656 -4.65 -19.55 3.09
C TYR A 656 -6.04 -19.88 3.61
N ALA A 657 -6.57 -18.97 4.41
CA ALA A 657 -7.85 -19.12 5.05
C ALA A 657 -8.69 -17.85 4.89
N GLU A 658 -9.77 -17.93 4.12
CA GLU A 658 -10.82 -16.89 4.07
C GLU A 658 -11.70 -16.90 5.34
N GLN A 659 -11.61 -17.96 6.15
CA GLN A 659 -12.32 -18.14 7.42
C GLN A 659 -11.33 -18.47 8.54
N ASP A 660 -11.81 -18.54 9.78
CA ASP A 660 -10.98 -18.86 10.95
C ASP A 660 -10.43 -20.30 10.83
N GLU A 661 -9.14 -20.45 10.57
CA GLU A 661 -8.42 -21.73 10.63
C GLU A 661 -7.73 -21.90 11.98
N GLU A 662 -7.60 -23.15 12.40
CA GLU A 662 -6.92 -23.53 13.64
C GLU A 662 -5.53 -24.07 13.32
N TYR A 663 -4.52 -23.45 13.91
CA TYR A 663 -3.16 -23.96 13.94
C TYR A 663 -2.89 -24.62 15.28
N GLU A 664 -2.29 -25.81 15.28
CA GLU A 664 -1.77 -26.47 16.47
C GLU A 664 -0.46 -27.18 16.13
N ASP A 665 0.52 -27.09 17.03
CA ASP A 665 1.73 -27.90 16.95
C ASP A 665 2.31 -28.23 18.33
N PHE A 666 3.06 -29.33 18.39
CA PHE A 666 3.77 -29.79 19.57
C PHE A 666 5.12 -29.08 19.74
N LEU A 667 5.50 -28.81 20.98
CA LEU A 667 6.73 -28.13 21.34
C LEU A 667 7.48 -28.95 22.40
N GLU A 668 8.79 -29.03 22.26
CA GLU A 668 9.66 -29.54 23.32
C GLU A 668 9.95 -28.44 24.36
N ALA A 669 10.62 -28.79 25.45
CA ALA A 669 11.06 -27.80 26.43
C ALA A 669 12.21 -26.97 25.86
N GLY A 670 12.22 -25.66 26.07
CA GLY A 670 13.26 -24.79 25.52
C GLY A 670 12.85 -23.33 25.41
N ASN A 671 13.73 -22.50 24.88
CA ASN A 671 13.45 -21.09 24.62
C ASN A 671 12.96 -20.94 23.20
N TYR A 672 11.85 -20.23 23.00
CA TYR A 672 11.21 -20.01 21.72
C TYR A 672 10.97 -18.52 21.45
N THR A 673 11.20 -18.08 20.22
CA THR A 673 10.60 -16.85 19.67
C THR A 673 9.58 -17.26 18.61
N PHE A 674 8.32 -16.90 18.79
CA PHE A 674 7.29 -17.09 17.77
C PHE A 674 7.14 -15.78 17.00
N THR A 675 7.18 -15.82 15.66
CA THR A 675 6.98 -14.66 14.80
C THR A 675 5.92 -14.93 13.74
N TRP A 676 4.87 -14.12 13.70
CA TRP A 676 3.90 -14.09 12.61
C TRP A 676 4.34 -13.05 11.59
N SER A 677 4.58 -13.49 10.36
CA SER A 677 4.85 -12.62 9.20
C SER A 677 3.65 -12.61 8.26
N PHE A 678 3.26 -11.42 7.83
CA PHE A 678 2.26 -11.18 6.81
C PHE A 678 2.80 -10.26 5.73
N SER A 679 2.86 -10.73 4.48
CA SER A 679 3.34 -9.93 3.34
C SER A 679 2.44 -10.08 2.13
N VAL A 680 2.40 -9.05 1.29
CA VAL A 680 1.64 -9.05 0.02
C VAL A 680 2.49 -8.39 -1.06
N THR A 681 2.41 -8.90 -2.29
CA THR A 681 3.20 -8.40 -3.43
C THR A 681 2.45 -7.45 -4.36
N MET A 682 1.13 -7.27 -4.15
CA MET A 682 0.31 -6.31 -4.91
C MET A 682 -0.36 -5.28 -3.99
N LYS A 683 -0.82 -4.17 -4.58
CA LYS A 683 -1.57 -3.12 -3.87
C LYS A 683 -2.94 -3.69 -3.45
N THR A 684 -3.09 -4.03 -2.18
CA THR A 684 -4.37 -4.43 -1.56
C THR A 684 -4.72 -3.42 -0.49
N GLN A 685 -5.81 -2.67 -0.66
CA GLN A 685 -6.13 -1.57 0.27
C GLN A 685 -6.78 -2.06 1.57
N ARG A 686 -7.51 -3.18 1.57
CA ARG A 686 -8.22 -3.64 2.79
C ARG A 686 -7.95 -5.10 3.11
N LEU A 687 -6.70 -5.53 2.96
CA LEU A 687 -6.27 -6.88 3.31
C LEU A 687 -5.40 -6.85 4.58
N SER A 688 -5.74 -7.73 5.53
CA SER A 688 -4.98 -7.93 6.76
C SER A 688 -5.07 -9.38 7.22
N LEU A 689 -4.13 -9.81 8.06
CA LEU A 689 -4.17 -11.07 8.78
C LEU A 689 -4.56 -10.80 10.24
N SER A 690 -5.49 -11.58 10.78
CA SER A 690 -5.85 -11.54 12.19
C SER A 690 -5.43 -12.82 12.92
N VAL A 691 -5.01 -12.70 14.17
CA VAL A 691 -4.84 -13.81 15.13
C VAL A 691 -5.81 -13.57 16.29
N TRP A 692 -6.72 -14.52 16.49
CA TRP A 692 -7.92 -14.36 17.35
C TRP A 692 -7.65 -14.69 18.82
N ASP A 693 -6.86 -15.73 19.04
CA ASP A 693 -6.48 -16.26 20.34
C ASP A 693 -5.08 -16.86 20.25
N LEU A 694 -4.48 -17.16 21.39
CA LEU A 694 -3.21 -17.88 21.47
C LEU A 694 -3.15 -18.68 22.75
N ARG A 695 -2.75 -19.94 22.65
CA ARG A 695 -2.41 -20.77 23.79
C ARG A 695 -1.07 -21.43 23.58
N ILE A 696 -0.17 -21.27 24.55
CA ILE A 696 1.12 -21.96 24.59
C ILE A 696 1.22 -22.69 25.92
N THR A 697 1.33 -24.01 25.92
CA THR A 697 1.46 -24.83 27.14
C THR A 697 2.93 -25.15 27.44
N GLY A 698 3.22 -25.49 28.70
CA GLY A 698 4.58 -25.76 29.18
C GLY A 698 5.40 -24.52 29.52
N VAL A 699 4.80 -23.32 29.52
CA VAL A 699 5.51 -22.03 29.63
C VAL A 699 5.98 -21.74 31.06
N GLU A 700 7.27 -21.42 31.24
CA GLU A 700 7.81 -20.92 32.50
C GLU A 700 7.15 -19.59 32.88
N GLY A 701 6.65 -19.47 34.12
CA GLY A 701 5.90 -18.30 34.57
C GLY A 701 4.47 -18.20 34.03
N GLY A 702 4.00 -19.19 33.25
CA GLY A 702 2.63 -19.29 32.78
C GLY A 702 1.62 -19.61 33.90
N ALA A 703 0.34 -19.47 33.58
CA ALA A 703 -0.77 -19.80 34.48
C ALA A 703 -1.13 -21.29 34.44
N VAL A 704 -1.49 -21.86 35.59
CA VAL A 704 -1.88 -23.26 35.69
C VAL A 704 -3.41 -23.33 35.83
N VAL A 705 -4.06 -23.80 34.77
CA VAL A 705 -5.53 -23.92 34.73
C VAL A 705 -6.02 -25.20 35.42
N GLN A 706 -5.22 -26.26 35.37
CA GLN A 706 -5.56 -27.57 35.92
C GLN A 706 -4.29 -28.38 36.23
N CYS A 707 -4.45 -29.34 37.14
CA CYS A 707 -3.59 -30.50 37.33
C CYS A 707 -4.41 -31.75 36.98
#